data_AF-A0A954AWY3-F1
#
_entry.id   AF-A0A954AWY3-F1
#
_cell.length_a   1.000
_cell.length_b   1.000
_cell.length_c   1.000
_cell.angle_alpha   90.00
_cell.angle_beta   90.00
_cell.angle_gamma   90.00
#
_symmetry.space_group_name_H-M   'P 1'
#
loop_
_entity.id
_entity.type
_entity.pdbx_description
1 polymer ?
#
loop_
_entity_poly.entity_id
_entity_poly.type
_entity_poly.pdbx_seq_one_letter_code
_entity_poly.pdbx_strand_id
1 'polypeptide(L)'
;MAVAGLSVNEPVRHSWRTFGLGLGLAVAWLCCAQSAGLAQAVWAVRDLAAGPTPWFVAPNALLLYVQVPAAAIAGSLLLFGPGLLIALRLDGGRGNFGAWLLRGFALTLVGLSVALGVFEALFHATLTGSAFATFLAGLCAAALVPVALADLNGRIAWSMFARRRWDLAAMLAVPLAAFYLMTPKFFWEAFNGDGAHLFLSAQNLIHTGSPFWDSSAGPVAAYPSITTLIEVLPNAWFQRLFGGFELSVRLPALPGLAILAGLVLDLVRRGYDELPGRAAAIGVTAALTLYAWVLGWHASYDVYFADIALPMTREPFVMIAFLGFLKFFLDERFGWMAVFAALSYAAIPSAPIYFLLCILAVGLTETPRPWRRLAIALGIMAAVILAGRYLPAVLSALNLSGARDEFSADNLAERLRFVTPFEPQRMLFWILPCGILPALSLAAWRQQDRLGHAVTLVTLGYAMFFYLQGYRILPHHFAPAMVLPLIVFWRLDPVRRMPRKAVVWALGFAAVAALLSQPGSYRPHLFGREFAATIAIDGATGGPADDPALMRISQDLLRDAFPMSWGENAWKTQYLGAPLAWYAEAVQPKPAGQEIVYEIRPASGASLSEGQTVLASQDGYELVGNDAAKYAADRNRAGLERTIGPLYYVRRAAVFASGSRGWPRPVIDLFGIEKAIDLKGTTK
;
A
#
# COMPACT_ATOMS: atom_id res chain seq x y z
N MET A 1 58.59 24.37 -28.43
CA MET A 1 58.46 22.91 -28.60
C MET A 1 57.99 22.30 -27.29
N ALA A 2 56.86 21.60 -27.37
CA ALA A 2 56.15 20.79 -26.38
C ALA A 2 56.79 20.51 -25.01
N VAL A 3 56.14 21.02 -23.95
CA VAL A 3 56.04 20.29 -22.67
C VAL A 3 54.55 19.98 -22.48
N ALA A 4 54.16 18.80 -22.97
CA ALA A 4 52.84 18.25 -22.75
C ALA A 4 52.71 17.87 -21.27
N GLY A 5 51.88 18.60 -20.54
CA GLY A 5 51.40 18.20 -19.22
C GLY A 5 50.54 16.96 -19.36
N LEU A 6 51.15 15.79 -19.16
CA LEU A 6 50.43 14.56 -18.87
C LEU A 6 49.83 14.72 -17.47
N SER A 7 48.58 15.17 -17.40
CA SER A 7 47.76 14.99 -16.21
C SER A 7 47.68 13.49 -15.94
N VAL A 8 48.28 13.06 -14.84
CA VAL A 8 48.15 11.70 -14.34
C VAL A 8 46.66 11.44 -14.13
N ASN A 9 46.14 10.65 -15.05
CA ASN A 9 44.82 10.05 -15.12
C ASN A 9 44.28 9.71 -13.70
N GLU A 10 43.03 10.09 -13.41
CA GLU A 10 42.22 9.73 -12.22
C GLU A 10 41.33 8.43 -12.38
N PRO A 11 41.68 7.36 -13.13
CA PRO A 11 40.77 6.25 -13.37
C PRO A 11 40.57 5.35 -12.15
N VAL A 12 41.42 5.47 -11.12
CA VAL A 12 41.39 4.59 -9.93
C VAL A 12 40.21 4.90 -9.00
N ARG A 13 39.64 6.11 -9.01
CA ARG A 13 38.49 6.45 -8.14
C ARG A 13 37.15 5.94 -8.64
N HIS A 14 37.03 5.63 -9.93
CA HIS A 14 35.78 5.19 -10.54
C HIS A 14 35.42 3.74 -10.17
N SER A 15 36.39 2.82 -10.11
CA SER A 15 36.13 1.39 -9.85
C SER A 15 35.56 1.07 -8.45
N TRP A 16 35.86 1.88 -7.43
CA TRP A 16 35.44 1.60 -6.05
C TRP A 16 33.93 1.72 -5.83
N ARG A 17 33.23 2.56 -6.59
CA ARG A 17 31.78 2.77 -6.40
C ARG A 17 30.96 1.59 -6.89
N THR A 18 31.26 1.12 -8.11
CA THR A 18 30.61 -0.05 -8.71
C THR A 18 30.99 -1.33 -7.98
N PHE A 19 32.24 -1.46 -7.52
CA PHE A 19 32.64 -2.53 -6.61
C PHE A 19 31.85 -2.50 -5.29
N GLY A 20 31.73 -1.33 -4.66
CA GLY A 20 30.94 -1.16 -3.43
C GLY A 20 29.46 -1.51 -3.61
N LEU A 21 28.85 -1.16 -4.75
CA LEU A 21 27.50 -1.60 -5.10
C LEU A 21 27.41 -3.12 -5.24
N GLY A 22 28.38 -3.74 -5.92
CA GLY A 22 28.45 -5.20 -6.04
C GLY A 22 28.55 -5.89 -4.68
N LEU A 23 29.40 -5.39 -3.79
CA LEU A 23 29.52 -5.90 -2.42
C LEU A 23 28.21 -5.73 -1.64
N GLY A 24 27.57 -4.57 -1.73
CA GLY A 24 26.28 -4.32 -1.09
C GLY A 24 25.18 -5.27 -1.57
N LEU A 25 25.13 -5.56 -2.87
CA LEU A 25 24.18 -6.52 -3.46
C LEU A 25 24.50 -7.96 -3.03
N ALA A 26 25.77 -8.33 -2.92
CA ALA A 26 26.17 -9.65 -2.41
C ALA A 26 25.77 -9.83 -0.93
N VAL A 27 25.98 -8.82 -0.09
CA VAL A 27 25.52 -8.82 1.30
C VAL A 27 23.99 -8.90 1.37
N ALA A 28 23.29 -8.13 0.53
CA ALA A 28 21.84 -8.18 0.48
C ALA A 28 21.33 -9.58 0.09
N TRP A 29 21.97 -10.23 -0.91
CA TRP A 29 21.67 -11.61 -1.28
C TRP A 29 21.85 -12.59 -0.12
N LEU A 30 22.97 -12.52 0.59
CA LEU A 30 23.23 -13.39 1.75
C LEU A 30 22.16 -13.22 2.85
N CYS A 31 21.75 -11.98 3.12
CA CYS A 31 20.67 -11.70 4.08
C CYS A 31 19.31 -12.26 3.60
N CYS A 32 19.00 -12.13 2.31
CA CYS A 32 17.73 -12.58 1.73
C CYS A 32 17.65 -14.09 1.52
N ALA A 33 18.77 -14.80 1.37
CA ALA A 33 18.75 -16.25 1.16
C ALA A 33 18.07 -17.01 2.33
N GLN A 34 17.96 -16.39 3.50
CA GLN A 34 17.35 -16.95 4.71
C GLN A 34 15.96 -16.38 5.04
N SER A 35 15.40 -15.49 4.20
CA SER A 35 14.19 -14.72 4.53
C SER A 35 12.96 -15.58 4.84
N ALA A 36 12.76 -16.68 4.12
CA ALA A 36 11.65 -17.61 4.37
C ALA A 36 11.78 -18.29 5.75
N GLY A 37 12.99 -18.73 6.11
CA GLY A 37 13.25 -19.31 7.43
C GLY A 37 13.08 -18.30 8.56
N LEU A 38 13.46 -17.04 8.33
CA LEU A 38 13.24 -15.95 9.30
C LEU A 38 11.75 -15.69 9.52
N ALA A 39 10.94 -15.62 8.46
CA ALA A 39 9.50 -15.42 8.58
C ALA A 39 8.82 -16.59 9.30
N GLN A 40 9.20 -17.83 8.99
CA GLN A 40 8.73 -19.01 9.70
C GLN A 40 9.11 -18.97 11.18
N ALA A 41 10.33 -18.55 11.51
CA ALA A 41 10.77 -18.40 12.91
C ALA A 41 9.96 -17.32 13.66
N VAL A 42 9.64 -16.19 13.01
CA VAL A 42 8.75 -15.17 13.58
C VAL A 42 7.34 -15.71 13.82
N TRP A 43 6.82 -16.48 12.87
CA TRP A 43 5.49 -17.09 12.98
C TRP A 43 5.43 -18.17 14.06
N ALA A 44 6.52 -18.90 14.29
CA ALA A 44 6.63 -19.91 15.34
C ALA A 44 6.60 -19.32 16.76
N VAL A 45 6.96 -18.04 16.92
CA VAL A 45 6.91 -17.33 18.20
C VAL A 45 5.72 -16.37 18.32
N ARG A 46 4.66 -16.60 17.54
CA ARG A 46 3.45 -15.74 17.50
C ARG A 46 2.74 -15.60 18.84
N ASP A 47 2.86 -16.59 19.73
CA ASP A 47 2.23 -16.56 21.05
C ASP A 47 2.76 -15.39 21.92
N LEU A 48 3.94 -14.87 21.60
CA LEU A 48 4.51 -13.69 22.25
C LEU A 48 3.71 -12.40 21.97
N ALA A 49 2.86 -12.40 20.94
CA ALA A 49 1.99 -11.27 20.62
C ALA A 49 0.94 -11.00 21.72
N ALA A 50 0.52 -12.04 22.44
CA ALA A 50 -0.41 -11.95 23.56
C ALA A 50 0.30 -11.57 24.89
N GLY A 51 1.63 -11.48 24.89
CA GLY A 51 2.42 -11.14 26.07
C GLY A 51 2.16 -9.71 26.58
N PRO A 52 2.63 -9.38 27.80
CA PRO A 52 2.45 -8.05 28.39
C PRO A 52 3.20 -6.95 27.61
N THR A 53 4.29 -7.32 26.91
CA THR A 53 5.16 -6.39 26.18
C THR A 53 5.50 -6.93 24.78
N PRO A 54 4.53 -7.00 23.84
CA PRO A 54 4.78 -7.53 22.50
C PRO A 54 5.79 -6.68 21.71
N TRP A 55 6.01 -5.44 22.16
CA TRP A 55 6.92 -4.44 21.60
C TRP A 55 8.40 -4.70 21.88
N PHE A 56 8.73 -5.32 23.01
CA PHE A 56 10.10 -5.61 23.43
C PHE A 56 10.21 -7.05 23.94
N VAL A 57 10.78 -7.91 23.09
CA VAL A 57 10.90 -9.34 23.34
C VAL A 57 12.38 -9.70 23.38
N ALA A 58 13.01 -9.51 24.55
CA ALA A 58 14.44 -9.73 24.74
C ALA A 58 14.95 -11.12 24.29
N PRO A 59 14.24 -12.24 24.57
CA PRO A 59 14.71 -13.57 24.15
C PRO A 59 14.82 -13.75 22.63
N ASN A 60 14.07 -12.97 21.85
CA ASN A 60 14.05 -13.04 20.39
C ASN A 60 14.60 -11.76 19.74
N ALA A 61 15.39 -10.96 20.48
CA ALA A 61 15.80 -9.64 20.02
C ALA A 61 16.64 -9.67 18.72
N LEU A 62 17.52 -10.65 18.58
CA LEU A 62 18.32 -10.84 17.36
C LEU A 62 17.43 -11.11 16.15
N LEU A 63 16.44 -12.00 16.29
CA LEU A 63 15.49 -12.33 15.24
C LEU A 63 14.64 -11.10 14.86
N LEU A 64 13.96 -10.52 15.86
CA LEU A 64 12.89 -9.54 15.66
C LEU A 64 13.41 -8.12 15.35
N TYR A 65 14.55 -7.72 15.90
CA TYR A 65 15.06 -6.34 15.80
C TYR A 65 16.34 -6.19 14.98
N VAL A 66 16.93 -7.29 14.51
CA VAL A 66 18.16 -7.23 13.70
C VAL A 66 18.00 -8.01 12.41
N GLN A 67 17.76 -9.32 12.49
CA GLN A 67 17.76 -10.21 11.31
C GLN A 67 16.60 -9.90 10.37
N VAL A 68 15.36 -9.82 10.88
CA VAL A 68 14.19 -9.56 10.02
C VAL A 68 14.22 -8.15 9.40
N PRO A 69 14.49 -7.05 10.14
CA PRO A 69 14.68 -5.74 9.52
C PRO A 69 15.78 -5.73 8.46
N ALA A 70 16.94 -6.37 8.74
CA ALA A 70 18.04 -6.45 7.78
C ALA A 70 17.64 -7.20 6.51
N ALA A 71 16.96 -8.35 6.65
CA ALA A 71 16.44 -9.13 5.53
C ALA A 71 15.38 -8.34 4.73
N ALA A 72 14.50 -7.59 5.39
CA ALA A 72 13.48 -6.78 4.71
C ALA A 72 14.08 -5.61 3.90
N ILE A 73 15.09 -4.92 4.46
CA ILE A 73 15.82 -3.87 3.73
C ILE A 73 16.65 -4.49 2.59
N ALA A 74 17.33 -5.61 2.84
CA ALA A 74 18.06 -6.33 1.80
C ALA A 74 17.14 -6.80 0.66
N GLY A 75 15.95 -7.31 1.00
CA GLY A 75 14.94 -7.76 0.03
C GLY A 75 14.47 -6.61 -0.83
N SER A 76 14.20 -5.46 -0.20
CA SER A 76 13.88 -4.21 -0.90
C SER A 76 14.97 -3.80 -1.89
N LEU A 77 16.24 -3.89 -1.50
CA LEU A 77 17.37 -3.56 -2.36
C LEU A 77 17.51 -4.53 -3.55
N LEU A 78 17.35 -5.84 -3.33
CA LEU A 78 17.42 -6.83 -4.41
C LEU A 78 16.23 -6.76 -5.37
N LEU A 79 15.03 -6.48 -4.86
CA LEU A 79 13.84 -6.38 -5.68
C LEU A 79 13.91 -5.16 -6.62
N PHE A 80 14.25 -3.98 -6.10
CA PHE A 80 14.31 -2.75 -6.90
C PHE A 80 15.69 -2.48 -7.54
N GLY A 81 16.72 -3.20 -7.12
CA GLY A 81 18.09 -3.07 -7.61
C GLY A 81 18.23 -3.17 -9.14
N PRO A 82 17.66 -4.19 -9.82
CA PRO A 82 17.81 -4.35 -11.27
C PRO A 82 17.30 -3.13 -12.03
N GLY A 83 16.09 -2.65 -11.71
CA GLY A 83 15.52 -1.47 -12.35
C GLY A 83 16.33 -0.21 -12.09
N LEU A 84 16.80 0.00 -10.85
CA LEU A 84 17.63 1.16 -10.50
C LEU A 84 18.99 1.14 -11.24
N LEU A 85 19.61 -0.02 -11.41
CA LEU A 85 20.86 -0.18 -12.15
C LEU A 85 20.65 0.04 -13.66
N ILE A 86 19.57 -0.50 -14.23
CA ILE A 86 19.21 -0.25 -15.64
C ILE A 86 18.93 1.24 -15.86
N ALA A 87 18.17 1.88 -14.99
CA ALA A 87 17.89 3.31 -15.08
C ALA A 87 19.17 4.16 -15.02
N LEU A 88 20.12 3.80 -14.14
CA LEU A 88 21.41 4.47 -14.04
C LEU A 88 22.20 4.33 -15.35
N ARG A 89 22.20 3.13 -15.94
CA ARG A 89 22.91 2.84 -17.18
C ARG A 89 22.32 3.56 -18.38
N LEU A 90 20.99 3.60 -18.51
CA LEU A 90 20.30 4.20 -19.67
C LEU A 90 20.55 5.70 -19.77
N ASP A 91 20.63 6.39 -18.63
CA ASP A 91 20.79 7.85 -18.58
C ASP A 91 22.24 8.29 -18.36
N GLY A 92 23.15 7.33 -18.12
CA GLY A 92 24.55 7.59 -17.76
C GLY A 92 24.69 8.44 -16.49
N GLY A 93 23.70 8.40 -15.59
CA GLY A 93 23.64 9.26 -14.40
C GLY A 93 23.44 10.77 -14.68
N ARG A 94 23.11 11.16 -15.92
CA ARG A 94 22.98 12.58 -16.30
C ARG A 94 21.64 13.20 -15.88
N GLY A 95 20.64 12.39 -15.58
CA GLY A 95 19.34 12.86 -15.11
C GLY A 95 19.33 13.25 -13.64
N ASN A 96 18.21 13.88 -13.23
CA ASN A 96 17.97 14.21 -11.84
C ASN A 96 17.67 12.95 -11.00
N PHE A 97 17.99 13.01 -9.71
CA PHE A 97 17.85 11.92 -8.75
C PHE A 97 16.45 11.30 -8.75
N GLY A 98 15.40 12.15 -8.69
CA GLY A 98 14.03 11.65 -8.70
C GLY A 98 13.66 10.92 -10.00
N ALA A 99 14.16 11.34 -11.18
CA ALA A 99 13.85 10.68 -12.43
C ALA A 99 14.51 9.30 -12.49
N TRP A 100 15.76 9.18 -12.02
CA TRP A 100 16.41 7.88 -11.86
C TRP A 100 15.60 6.95 -10.95
N LEU A 101 15.18 7.45 -9.79
CA LEU A 101 14.42 6.67 -8.82
C LEU A 101 13.08 6.17 -9.39
N LEU A 102 12.32 7.06 -10.04
CA LEU A 102 11.05 6.72 -10.70
C LEU A 102 11.23 5.75 -11.86
N ARG A 103 12.23 5.97 -12.72
CA ARG A 103 12.53 5.07 -13.83
C ARG A 103 12.90 3.70 -13.32
N GLY A 104 13.74 3.63 -12.29
CA GLY A 104 14.12 2.36 -11.69
C GLY A 104 12.94 1.64 -11.06
N PHE A 105 12.05 2.36 -10.40
CA PHE A 105 10.78 1.83 -9.90
C PHE A 105 9.93 1.24 -11.04
N ALA A 106 9.64 2.00 -12.09
CA ALA A 106 8.81 1.56 -13.21
C ALA A 106 9.45 0.37 -13.97
N LEU A 107 10.76 0.42 -14.21
CA LEU A 107 11.52 -0.66 -14.83
C LEU A 107 11.54 -1.92 -13.97
N THR A 108 11.51 -1.79 -12.64
CA THR A 108 11.39 -2.94 -11.73
C THR A 108 10.00 -3.57 -11.85
N LEU A 109 8.93 -2.78 -11.71
CA LEU A 109 7.55 -3.29 -11.81
C LEU A 109 7.31 -4.11 -13.07
N VAL A 110 7.72 -3.58 -14.21
CA VAL A 110 7.53 -4.27 -15.50
C VAL A 110 8.59 -5.35 -15.69
N GLY A 111 9.87 -5.01 -15.53
CA GLY A 111 11.00 -5.88 -15.88
C GLY A 111 11.10 -7.12 -15.00
N LEU A 112 10.87 -7.00 -13.69
CA LEU A 112 10.90 -8.15 -12.79
C LEU A 112 9.73 -9.10 -13.07
N SER A 113 8.52 -8.58 -13.27
CA SER A 113 7.35 -9.39 -13.60
C SER A 113 7.54 -10.16 -14.91
N VAL A 114 8.07 -9.50 -15.95
CA VAL A 114 8.38 -10.15 -17.23
C VAL A 114 9.49 -11.19 -17.08
N ALA A 115 10.60 -10.84 -16.42
CA ALA A 115 11.72 -11.77 -16.24
C ALA A 115 11.31 -13.02 -15.45
N LEU A 116 10.49 -12.85 -14.41
CA LEU A 116 9.94 -13.95 -13.63
C LEU A 116 9.00 -14.81 -14.48
N GLY A 117 8.04 -14.20 -15.18
CA GLY A 117 7.12 -14.94 -16.05
C GLY A 117 7.83 -15.73 -17.15
N VAL A 118 8.87 -15.15 -17.78
CA VAL A 118 9.70 -15.86 -18.76
C VAL A 118 10.46 -17.02 -18.12
N PHE A 119 11.04 -16.82 -16.93
CA PHE A 119 11.74 -17.89 -16.22
C PHE A 119 10.79 -19.05 -15.90
N GLU A 120 9.64 -18.76 -15.28
CA GLU A 120 8.68 -19.80 -14.87
C GLU A 120 8.08 -20.52 -16.08
N ALA A 121 7.87 -19.82 -17.20
CA ALA A 121 7.44 -20.44 -18.46
C ALA A 121 8.50 -21.37 -19.07
N LEU A 122 9.79 -21.03 -18.95
CA LEU A 122 10.89 -21.84 -19.50
C LEU A 122 11.26 -23.05 -18.64
N PHE A 123 11.19 -22.90 -17.32
CA PHE A 123 11.67 -23.92 -16.36
C PHE A 123 10.53 -24.69 -15.67
N HIS A 124 9.28 -24.31 -15.90
CA HIS A 124 8.08 -24.91 -15.27
C HIS A 124 8.21 -25.04 -13.74
N ALA A 125 8.86 -24.06 -13.11
CA ALA A 125 9.17 -24.08 -11.68
C ALA A 125 8.90 -22.71 -11.05
N THR A 126 8.11 -22.70 -9.98
CA THR A 126 7.80 -21.49 -9.22
C THR A 126 9.00 -21.10 -8.35
N LEU A 127 9.55 -19.90 -8.57
CA LEU A 127 10.67 -19.42 -7.77
C LEU A 127 10.22 -18.90 -6.41
N THR A 128 10.70 -19.53 -5.33
CA THR A 128 10.48 -19.11 -3.94
C THR A 128 11.76 -19.24 -3.10
N GLY A 129 11.77 -18.64 -1.91
CA GLY A 129 12.85 -18.68 -0.94
C GLY A 129 14.22 -18.27 -1.51
N SER A 130 15.23 -19.09 -1.22
CA SER A 130 16.62 -18.84 -1.65
C SER A 130 16.81 -18.89 -3.16
N ALA A 131 16.02 -19.68 -3.89
CA ALA A 131 16.06 -19.74 -5.34
C ALA A 131 15.61 -18.42 -5.96
N PHE A 132 14.51 -17.84 -5.45
CA PHE A 132 14.07 -16.51 -5.88
C PHE A 132 15.07 -15.41 -5.48
N ALA A 133 15.63 -15.45 -4.27
CA ALA A 133 16.67 -14.50 -3.86
C ALA A 133 17.92 -14.56 -4.77
N THR A 134 18.32 -15.76 -5.19
CA THR A 134 19.45 -15.98 -6.11
C THR A 134 19.13 -15.49 -7.52
N PHE A 135 17.91 -15.71 -8.00
CA PHE A 135 17.43 -15.15 -9.26
C PHE A 135 17.51 -13.61 -9.26
N LEU A 136 17.04 -12.95 -8.20
CA LEU A 136 17.14 -11.49 -8.05
C LEU A 136 18.58 -11.00 -8.03
N ALA A 137 19.47 -11.71 -7.32
CA ALA A 137 20.89 -11.41 -7.30
C ALA A 137 21.52 -11.56 -8.69
N GLY A 138 21.11 -12.57 -9.46
CA GLY A 138 21.50 -12.76 -10.85
C GLY A 138 21.06 -11.59 -11.74
N LEU A 139 19.81 -11.14 -11.61
CA LEU A 139 19.31 -9.95 -12.34
C LEU A 139 20.07 -8.68 -11.95
N CYS A 140 20.36 -8.49 -10.66
CA CYS A 140 21.17 -7.38 -10.17
C CYS A 140 22.58 -7.41 -10.77
N ALA A 141 23.24 -8.58 -10.76
CA ALA A 141 24.57 -8.76 -11.33
C ALA A 141 24.57 -8.48 -12.84
N ALA A 142 23.60 -9.02 -13.57
CA ALA A 142 23.43 -8.78 -15.00
C ALA A 142 23.24 -7.29 -15.33
N ALA A 143 22.49 -6.56 -14.50
CA ALA A 143 22.32 -5.10 -14.64
C ALA A 143 23.55 -4.31 -14.17
N LEU A 144 24.34 -4.81 -13.22
CA LEU A 144 25.52 -4.16 -12.68
C LEU A 144 26.70 -4.20 -13.67
N VAL A 145 26.90 -5.29 -14.41
CA VAL A 145 27.98 -5.43 -15.41
C VAL A 145 28.01 -4.25 -16.40
N PRO A 146 26.93 -3.89 -17.11
CA PRO A 146 26.96 -2.76 -18.04
C PRO A 146 27.13 -1.41 -17.34
N VAL A 147 26.72 -1.26 -16.07
CA VAL A 147 27.00 -0.07 -15.26
C VAL A 147 28.50 0.01 -14.94
N ALA A 148 29.11 -1.08 -14.49
CA ALA A 148 30.53 -1.17 -14.19
C ALA A 148 31.38 -0.87 -15.43
N LEU A 149 31.06 -1.46 -16.57
CA LEU A 149 31.74 -1.17 -17.83
C LEU A 149 31.59 0.30 -18.26
N ALA A 150 30.41 0.90 -18.06
CA ALA A 150 30.22 2.32 -18.36
C ALA A 150 31.00 3.23 -17.40
N ASP A 151 31.06 2.88 -16.11
CA ASP A 151 31.77 3.64 -15.08
C ASP A 151 33.30 3.58 -15.28
N LEU A 152 33.85 2.42 -15.63
CA LEU A 152 35.25 2.26 -16.02
C LEU A 152 35.63 3.14 -17.22
N ASN A 153 34.68 3.41 -18.11
CA ASN A 153 34.86 4.30 -19.26
C ASN A 153 34.50 5.77 -18.95
N GLY A 154 34.28 6.14 -17.69
CA GLY A 154 33.91 7.50 -17.28
C GLY A 154 32.54 7.97 -17.78
N ARG A 155 31.66 7.05 -18.20
CA ARG A 155 30.34 7.37 -18.79
C ARG A 155 29.21 7.47 -17.75
N ILE A 156 29.49 7.17 -16.48
CA ILE A 156 28.52 7.30 -15.37
C ILE A 156 28.81 8.57 -14.58
N ALA A 157 27.84 9.49 -14.59
CA ALA A 157 27.86 10.70 -13.80
C ALA A 157 27.25 10.44 -12.41
N TRP A 158 28.10 10.19 -11.42
CA TRP A 158 27.67 10.01 -10.02
C TRP A 158 27.24 11.33 -9.32
N SER A 159 27.37 12.46 -10.00
CA SER A 159 27.00 13.78 -9.47
C SER A 159 25.52 13.89 -9.11
N MET A 160 24.65 13.06 -9.69
CA MET A 160 23.24 12.97 -9.30
C MET A 160 23.02 12.62 -7.82
N PHE A 161 23.99 11.96 -7.18
CA PHE A 161 23.98 11.64 -5.74
C PHE A 161 24.75 12.66 -4.90
N ALA A 162 25.44 13.61 -5.53
CA ALA A 162 26.16 14.65 -4.81
C ALA A 162 25.19 15.47 -3.96
N ARG A 163 25.56 15.72 -2.69
CA ARG A 163 24.73 16.45 -1.71
C ARG A 163 23.40 15.77 -1.36
N ARG A 164 23.16 14.52 -1.79
CA ARG A 164 21.95 13.73 -1.49
C ARG A 164 22.06 12.83 -0.26
N ARG A 165 23.16 12.89 0.50
CA ARG A 165 23.39 12.02 1.68
C ARG A 165 22.23 12.00 2.68
N TRP A 166 21.60 13.15 2.91
CA TRP A 166 20.46 13.27 3.82
C TRP A 166 19.16 12.72 3.22
N ASP A 167 19.02 12.75 1.89
CA ASP A 167 17.88 12.14 1.20
C ASP A 167 17.99 10.63 1.30
N LEU A 168 19.18 10.07 1.00
CA LEU A 168 19.46 8.65 1.15
C LEU A 168 19.29 8.18 2.61
N ALA A 169 19.74 8.98 3.57
CA ALA A 169 19.51 8.70 4.99
C ALA A 169 18.01 8.69 5.34
N ALA A 170 17.21 9.63 4.81
CA ALA A 170 15.77 9.64 5.01
C ALA A 170 15.08 8.43 4.37
N MET A 171 15.50 8.02 3.16
CA MET A 171 15.00 6.83 2.47
C MET A 171 15.23 5.55 3.28
N LEU A 172 16.27 5.50 4.12
CA LEU A 172 16.53 4.38 5.03
C LEU A 172 15.82 4.57 6.39
N ALA A 173 15.81 5.79 6.92
CA ALA A 173 15.29 6.08 8.26
C ALA A 173 13.76 5.94 8.33
N VAL A 174 13.02 6.38 7.31
CA VAL A 174 11.54 6.29 7.29
C VAL A 174 11.06 4.84 7.39
N PRO A 175 11.48 3.89 6.53
CA PRO A 175 11.01 2.51 6.64
C PRO A 175 11.47 1.84 7.93
N LEU A 176 12.70 2.07 8.39
CA LEU A 176 13.16 1.51 9.67
C LEU A 176 12.35 2.05 10.85
N ALA A 177 12.07 3.35 10.90
CA ALA A 177 11.25 3.94 11.95
C ALA A 177 9.82 3.38 11.91
N ALA A 178 9.21 3.25 10.73
CA ALA A 178 7.89 2.64 10.60
C ALA A 178 7.89 1.18 11.08
N PHE A 179 8.90 0.40 10.70
CA PHE A 179 9.04 -1.00 11.12
C PHE A 179 9.20 -1.14 12.64
N TYR A 180 10.13 -0.39 13.25
CA TYR A 180 10.41 -0.49 14.69
C TYR A 180 9.28 0.06 15.55
N LEU A 181 8.63 1.15 15.13
CA LEU A 181 7.49 1.71 15.86
C LEU A 181 6.24 0.84 15.76
N MET A 182 6.17 -0.11 14.82
CA MET A 182 4.98 -0.93 14.57
C MET A 182 5.30 -2.43 14.50
N THR A 183 6.39 -2.85 15.14
CA THR A 183 6.93 -4.21 15.00
C THR A 183 5.92 -5.33 15.24
N PRO A 184 5.08 -5.32 16.30
CA PRO A 184 4.07 -6.36 16.51
C PRO A 184 3.01 -6.40 15.41
N LYS A 185 2.70 -5.26 14.78
CA LYS A 185 1.74 -5.21 13.67
C LYS A 185 2.32 -5.80 12.40
N PHE A 186 3.61 -5.58 12.12
CA PHE A 186 4.30 -6.27 11.03
C PHE A 186 4.29 -7.78 11.24
N PHE A 187 4.57 -8.24 12.45
CA PHE A 187 4.79 -9.66 12.71
C PHE A 187 3.52 -10.46 12.96
N TRP A 188 2.60 -9.97 13.80
CA TRP A 188 1.65 -10.87 14.47
C TRP A 188 0.21 -10.39 14.48
N GLU A 189 -0.12 -9.19 14.01
CA GLU A 189 -1.52 -8.83 13.85
C GLU A 189 -2.23 -9.80 12.90
N ALA A 190 -3.45 -10.20 13.23
CA ALA A 190 -4.27 -11.05 12.38
C ALA A 190 -4.72 -10.27 11.14
N PHE A 191 -5.07 -10.97 10.07
CA PHE A 191 -5.65 -10.30 8.91
C PHE A 191 -7.03 -9.68 9.24
N ASN A 192 -7.27 -8.49 8.69
CA ASN A 192 -8.64 -8.04 8.42
C ASN A 192 -9.06 -8.48 7.00
N GLY A 193 -10.28 -8.13 6.58
CA GLY A 193 -10.78 -8.50 5.25
C GLY A 193 -9.89 -8.00 4.10
N ASP A 194 -9.42 -6.76 4.17
CA ASP A 194 -8.59 -6.13 3.14
C ASP A 194 -7.20 -6.79 3.03
N GLY A 195 -6.56 -7.05 4.17
CA GLY A 195 -5.25 -7.70 4.27
C GLY A 195 -5.30 -9.14 3.78
N ALA A 196 -6.35 -9.89 4.15
CA ALA A 196 -6.59 -11.24 3.64
C ALA A 196 -6.79 -11.24 2.12
N HIS A 197 -7.53 -10.26 1.59
CA HIS A 197 -7.75 -10.16 0.15
C HIS A 197 -6.44 -9.96 -0.62
N LEU A 198 -5.58 -9.05 -0.16
CA LEU A 198 -4.27 -8.81 -0.77
C LEU A 198 -3.36 -10.04 -0.64
N PHE A 199 -3.36 -10.70 0.51
CA PHE A 199 -2.58 -11.92 0.75
C PHE A 199 -2.95 -13.05 -0.20
N LEU A 200 -4.25 -13.31 -0.35
CA LEU A 200 -4.76 -14.35 -1.24
C LEU A 200 -4.52 -14.00 -2.71
N SER A 201 -4.68 -12.73 -3.11
CA SER A 201 -4.38 -12.28 -4.47
C SER A 201 -2.89 -12.40 -4.82
N ALA A 202 -2.00 -12.14 -3.86
CA ALA A 202 -0.57 -12.36 -4.04
C ALA A 202 -0.24 -13.85 -4.20
N GLN A 203 -0.89 -14.73 -3.42
CA GLN A 203 -0.78 -16.18 -3.62
C GLN A 203 -1.31 -16.61 -4.99
N ASN A 204 -2.48 -16.12 -5.41
CA ASN A 204 -3.05 -16.43 -6.71
C ASN A 204 -2.07 -16.14 -7.84
N LEU A 205 -1.40 -14.98 -7.80
CA LEU A 205 -0.36 -14.63 -8.78
C LEU A 205 0.85 -15.59 -8.76
N ILE A 206 1.24 -16.07 -7.58
CA ILE A 206 2.35 -17.03 -7.44
C ILE A 206 1.98 -18.40 -8.01
N HIS A 207 0.75 -18.87 -7.75
CA HIS A 207 0.29 -20.20 -8.12
C HIS A 207 -0.15 -20.29 -9.58
N THR A 208 -0.88 -19.29 -10.08
CA THR A 208 -1.50 -19.34 -11.42
C THR A 208 -0.74 -18.54 -12.47
N GLY A 209 0.20 -17.67 -12.05
CA GLY A 209 0.83 -16.68 -12.92
C GLY A 209 -0.08 -15.52 -13.31
N SER A 210 -1.33 -15.49 -12.82
CA SER A 210 -2.30 -14.41 -13.03
C SER A 210 -2.68 -13.75 -11.72
N PRO A 211 -2.76 -12.40 -11.66
CA PRO A 211 -3.27 -11.72 -10.49
C PRO A 211 -4.80 -11.83 -10.38
N PHE A 212 -5.49 -12.17 -11.48
CA PHE A 212 -6.95 -12.20 -11.55
C PHE A 212 -7.49 -13.58 -11.18
N TRP A 213 -8.59 -13.59 -10.44
CA TRP A 213 -9.27 -14.82 -10.06
C TRP A 213 -10.20 -15.31 -11.18
N ASP A 214 -10.39 -16.63 -11.23
CA ASP A 214 -11.51 -17.21 -11.97
C ASP A 214 -12.86 -16.84 -11.33
N SER A 215 -13.92 -16.91 -12.14
CA SER A 215 -15.30 -16.65 -11.76
C SER A 215 -15.82 -17.50 -10.58
N SER A 216 -15.26 -18.69 -10.37
CA SER A 216 -15.57 -19.58 -9.24
C SER A 216 -15.25 -18.98 -7.87
N ALA A 217 -14.33 -18.01 -7.79
CA ALA A 217 -14.03 -17.27 -6.55
C ALA A 217 -15.17 -16.33 -6.10
N GLY A 218 -16.23 -16.19 -6.90
CA GLY A 218 -17.41 -15.40 -6.54
C GLY A 218 -17.11 -13.91 -6.38
N PRO A 219 -17.59 -13.25 -5.30
CA PRO A 219 -17.34 -11.82 -5.06
C PRO A 219 -15.86 -11.45 -4.93
N VAL A 220 -15.01 -12.37 -4.45
CA VAL A 220 -13.55 -12.15 -4.34
C VAL A 220 -12.92 -11.88 -5.70
N ALA A 221 -13.50 -12.41 -6.79
CA ALA A 221 -12.99 -12.19 -8.14
C ALA A 221 -13.09 -10.74 -8.63
N ALA A 222 -13.78 -9.85 -7.89
CA ALA A 222 -13.80 -8.43 -8.22
C ALA A 222 -12.44 -7.75 -7.98
N TYR A 223 -11.61 -8.28 -7.07
CA TYR A 223 -10.29 -7.73 -6.76
C TYR A 223 -9.21 -8.83 -6.89
N PRO A 224 -8.02 -8.52 -7.45
CA PRO A 224 -7.65 -7.24 -8.01
C PRO A 224 -8.34 -7.01 -9.36
N SER A 225 -8.52 -5.75 -9.71
CA SER A 225 -8.89 -5.29 -11.04
C SER A 225 -7.65 -4.73 -11.75
N ILE A 226 -7.79 -4.33 -13.01
CA ILE A 226 -6.72 -3.62 -13.72
C ILE A 226 -6.28 -2.37 -12.95
N THR A 227 -7.20 -1.75 -12.21
CA THR A 227 -6.95 -0.52 -11.45
C THR A 227 -6.36 -0.76 -10.06
N THR A 228 -6.14 -2.00 -9.65
CA THR A 228 -5.53 -2.40 -8.37
C THR A 228 -4.39 -3.41 -8.57
N LEU A 229 -3.82 -3.46 -9.78
CA LEU A 229 -2.79 -4.43 -10.11
C LEU A 229 -1.43 -4.12 -9.45
N ILE A 230 -1.09 -2.83 -9.29
CA ILE A 230 0.24 -2.44 -8.80
C ILE A 230 0.51 -2.91 -7.37
N GLU A 231 -0.51 -3.01 -6.52
CA GLU A 231 -0.31 -3.48 -5.16
C GLU A 231 -0.04 -4.98 -5.09
N VAL A 232 -0.56 -5.79 -6.01
CA VAL A 232 -0.38 -7.25 -5.97
C VAL A 232 1.05 -7.66 -6.30
N LEU A 233 1.72 -6.99 -7.25
CA LEU A 233 3.05 -7.39 -7.71
C LEU A 233 4.11 -7.38 -6.60
N PRO A 234 4.34 -6.27 -5.85
CA PRO A 234 5.32 -6.27 -4.77
C PRO A 234 4.95 -7.27 -3.66
N ASN A 235 3.66 -7.42 -3.35
CA ASN A 235 3.21 -8.38 -2.35
C ASN A 235 3.56 -9.82 -2.73
N ALA A 236 3.31 -10.22 -3.98
CA ALA A 236 3.72 -11.53 -4.48
C ALA A 236 5.24 -11.74 -4.45
N TRP A 237 6.04 -10.72 -4.76
CA TRP A 237 7.50 -10.84 -4.69
C TRP A 237 8.01 -11.02 -3.27
N PHE A 238 7.47 -10.25 -2.30
CA PHE A 238 7.85 -10.43 -0.90
C PHE A 238 7.36 -11.78 -0.37
N GLN A 239 6.18 -12.26 -0.79
CA GLN A 239 5.70 -13.58 -0.43
C GLN A 239 6.56 -14.70 -1.03
N ARG A 240 7.11 -14.53 -2.24
CA ARG A 240 8.11 -15.46 -2.78
C ARG A 240 9.40 -15.48 -1.96
N LEU A 241 9.84 -14.34 -1.40
CA LEU A 241 11.03 -14.28 -0.54
C LEU A 241 10.79 -14.80 0.88
N PHE A 242 9.71 -14.37 1.52
CA PHE A 242 9.44 -14.59 2.94
C PHE A 242 8.45 -15.73 3.20
N GLY A 243 7.84 -16.32 2.18
CA GLY A 243 6.85 -17.39 2.31
C GLY A 243 5.43 -16.87 2.60
N GLY A 244 4.49 -17.81 2.71
CA GLY A 244 3.05 -17.54 2.88
C GLY A 244 2.63 -17.12 4.29
N PHE A 245 3.31 -16.14 4.88
CA PHE A 245 3.00 -15.61 6.21
C PHE A 245 2.52 -14.15 6.14
N GLU A 246 1.81 -13.68 7.16
CA GLU A 246 1.23 -12.32 7.24
C GLU A 246 2.29 -11.23 7.11
N LEU A 247 3.48 -11.48 7.65
CA LEU A 247 4.63 -10.60 7.53
C LEU A 247 4.94 -10.25 6.08
N SER A 248 4.85 -11.22 5.17
CA SER A 248 5.31 -11.07 3.79
C SER A 248 4.56 -9.98 3.02
N VAL A 249 3.28 -9.76 3.29
CA VAL A 249 2.45 -8.75 2.62
C VAL A 249 2.42 -7.40 3.33
N ARG A 250 3.09 -7.29 4.48
CA ARG A 250 3.29 -6.03 5.21
C ARG A 250 4.63 -5.39 4.87
N LEU A 251 5.65 -6.20 4.63
CA LEU A 251 7.00 -5.74 4.26
C LEU A 251 7.08 -4.84 3.00
N PRO A 252 6.22 -4.96 1.96
CA PRO A 252 6.33 -4.08 0.79
C PRO A 252 6.02 -2.61 1.10
N ALA A 253 5.42 -2.28 2.26
CA ALA A 253 5.28 -0.91 2.72
C ALA A 253 6.64 -0.20 2.86
N LEU A 254 7.71 -0.94 3.21
CA LEU A 254 9.04 -0.39 3.47
C LEU A 254 9.70 0.23 2.22
N PRO A 255 9.86 -0.48 1.10
CA PRO A 255 10.40 0.12 -0.12
C PRO A 255 9.50 1.24 -0.66
N GLY A 256 8.17 1.13 -0.53
CA GLY A 256 7.25 2.19 -0.90
C GLY A 256 7.53 3.48 -0.13
N LEU A 257 7.66 3.42 1.20
CA LEU A 257 8.00 4.57 2.03
C LEU A 257 9.40 5.14 1.72
N ALA A 258 10.38 4.28 1.46
CA ALA A 258 11.73 4.67 1.08
C ALA A 258 11.73 5.51 -0.20
N ILE A 259 11.10 5.01 -1.26
CA ILE A 259 11.02 5.70 -2.55
C ILE A 259 10.23 7.00 -2.39
N LEU A 260 9.10 6.99 -1.68
CA LEU A 260 8.29 8.17 -1.43
C LEU A 260 9.09 9.30 -0.75
N ALA A 261 9.88 8.98 0.28
CA ALA A 261 10.74 9.95 0.95
C ALA A 261 11.74 10.61 -0.02
N GLY A 262 12.37 9.80 -0.88
CA GLY A 262 13.29 10.29 -1.92
C GLY A 262 12.60 11.23 -2.92
N LEU A 263 11.38 10.91 -3.33
CA LEU A 263 10.61 11.72 -4.29
C LEU A 263 10.11 13.03 -3.71
N VAL A 264 9.59 13.02 -2.48
CA VAL A 264 9.18 14.24 -1.78
C VAL A 264 10.37 15.18 -1.64
N LEU A 265 11.54 14.67 -1.23
CA LEU A 265 12.76 15.47 -1.10
C LEU A 265 13.30 15.98 -2.45
N ASP A 266 13.16 15.21 -3.53
CA ASP A 266 13.50 15.68 -4.89
C ASP A 266 12.60 16.85 -5.32
N LEU A 267 11.27 16.74 -5.12
CA LEU A 267 10.32 17.79 -5.45
C LEU A 267 10.47 19.03 -4.57
N VAL A 268 10.76 18.86 -3.28
CA VAL A 268 11.12 19.97 -2.37
C VAL A 268 12.31 20.75 -2.93
N ARG A 269 13.31 20.07 -3.49
CA ARG A 269 14.54 20.70 -4.02
C ARG A 269 14.46 21.20 -5.45
N ARG A 270 13.39 20.88 -6.18
CA ARG A 270 13.24 21.27 -7.59
C ARG A 270 13.41 22.79 -7.75
N GLY A 271 14.37 23.21 -8.58
CA GLY A 271 14.63 24.63 -8.87
C GLY A 271 15.40 25.38 -7.77
N TYR A 272 16.00 24.69 -6.80
CA TYR A 272 16.80 25.29 -5.74
C TYR A 272 18.10 24.53 -5.49
N ASP A 273 19.25 25.19 -5.63
CA ASP A 273 20.57 24.59 -5.43
C ASP A 273 21.03 24.56 -3.96
N GLU A 274 20.48 25.44 -3.12
CA GLU A 274 20.94 25.69 -1.74
C GLU A 274 19.86 25.44 -0.67
N LEU A 275 18.87 24.59 -0.96
CA LEU A 275 17.98 24.15 0.11
C LEU A 275 18.79 23.35 1.15
N PRO A 276 18.65 23.65 2.45
CA PRO A 276 19.39 22.99 3.52
C PRO A 276 18.86 21.57 3.69
N GLY A 277 19.42 20.68 2.88
CA GLY A 277 18.95 19.33 2.68
C GLY A 277 18.75 18.50 3.95
N ARG A 278 19.52 18.80 4.99
CA ARG A 278 19.40 18.16 6.31
C ARG A 278 18.08 18.48 7.01
N ALA A 279 17.66 19.75 7.04
CA ALA A 279 16.47 20.16 7.79
C ALA A 279 15.21 19.59 7.16
N ALA A 280 15.10 19.69 5.83
CA ALA A 280 14.00 19.10 5.08
C ALA A 280 13.98 17.57 5.24
N ALA A 281 15.13 16.89 5.14
CA ALA A 281 15.20 15.45 5.33
C ALA A 281 14.69 15.03 6.72
N ILE A 282 15.16 15.66 7.81
CA ILE A 282 14.70 15.34 9.18
C ILE A 282 13.19 15.52 9.31
N GLY A 283 12.65 16.64 8.84
CA GLY A 283 11.22 16.92 8.98
C GLY A 283 10.34 16.05 8.08
N VAL A 284 10.78 15.76 6.84
CA VAL A 284 10.09 14.79 5.96
C VAL A 284 10.16 13.39 6.55
N THR A 285 11.27 12.99 7.16
CA THR A 285 11.36 11.70 7.86
C THR A 285 10.33 11.61 8.97
N ALA A 286 10.28 12.59 9.88
CA ALA A 286 9.30 12.59 10.96
C ALA A 286 7.86 12.57 10.44
N ALA A 287 7.55 13.36 9.42
CA ALA A 287 6.22 13.43 8.82
C ALA A 287 5.81 12.12 8.14
N LEU A 288 6.69 11.49 7.35
CA LEU A 288 6.37 10.24 6.67
C LEU A 288 6.33 9.03 7.63
N THR A 289 7.08 9.08 8.74
CA THR A 289 6.91 8.11 9.82
C THR A 289 5.56 8.26 10.51
N LEU A 290 5.10 9.50 10.78
CA LEU A 290 3.77 9.73 11.31
C LEU A 290 2.67 9.31 10.31
N TYR A 291 2.90 9.52 9.02
CA TYR A 291 1.98 9.07 7.96
C TYR A 291 1.83 7.55 7.98
N ALA A 292 2.93 6.81 8.05
CA ALA A 292 2.93 5.36 8.18
C ALA A 292 2.20 4.90 9.45
N TRP A 293 2.49 5.57 10.58
CA TRP A 293 1.81 5.32 11.85
C TRP A 293 0.29 5.50 11.73
N VAL A 294 -0.16 6.60 11.14
CA VAL A 294 -1.60 6.86 11.01
C VAL A 294 -2.27 5.83 10.11
N LEU A 295 -1.68 5.52 8.96
CA LEU A 295 -2.27 4.54 8.06
C LEU A 295 -2.35 3.15 8.68
N GLY A 296 -1.28 2.69 9.34
CA GLY A 296 -1.27 1.35 9.89
C GLY A 296 -2.18 1.16 11.11
N TRP A 297 -2.53 2.22 11.85
CA TRP A 297 -3.40 2.10 13.02
C TRP A 297 -4.86 2.47 12.78
N HIS A 298 -5.15 3.31 11.77
CA HIS A 298 -6.47 3.95 11.67
C HIS A 298 -7.18 3.78 10.33
N ALA A 299 -6.53 3.25 9.29
CA ALA A 299 -7.04 3.35 7.93
C ALA A 299 -7.78 2.11 7.41
N SER A 300 -8.73 1.53 8.15
CA SER A 300 -9.45 0.32 7.71
C SER A 300 -10.98 0.44 7.75
N TYR A 301 -11.66 -0.39 6.94
CA TYR A 301 -13.11 -0.63 7.01
C TYR A 301 -13.51 -1.50 8.20
N ASP A 302 -12.57 -2.27 8.75
CA ASP A 302 -12.76 -3.00 9.98
C ASP A 302 -12.89 -2.02 11.15
N VAL A 303 -13.82 -2.31 12.07
CA VAL A 303 -14.14 -1.41 13.19
C VAL A 303 -13.19 -1.57 14.37
N TYR A 304 -12.50 -2.71 14.44
CA TYR A 304 -11.62 -3.06 15.55
C TYR A 304 -10.21 -2.56 15.29
N PHE A 305 -9.65 -2.82 14.11
CA PHE A 305 -8.25 -2.50 13.83
C PHE A 305 -7.99 -2.19 12.36
N ALA A 306 -6.85 -1.54 12.10
CA ALA A 306 -6.31 -1.42 10.76
C ALA A 306 -5.14 -2.38 10.58
N ASP A 307 -5.09 -3.06 9.44
CA ASP A 307 -4.00 -3.93 9.02
C ASP A 307 -3.00 -3.14 8.18
N ILE A 308 -1.71 -3.40 8.36
CA ILE A 308 -0.65 -2.81 7.55
C ILE A 308 -0.72 -3.32 6.11
N ALA A 309 -1.11 -4.58 5.91
CA ALA A 309 -1.14 -5.22 4.59
C ALA A 309 -1.97 -4.38 3.59
N LEU A 310 -3.10 -3.85 4.04
CA LEU A 310 -3.86 -2.85 3.30
C LEU A 310 -4.56 -1.92 4.30
N PRO A 311 -4.39 -0.59 4.19
CA PRO A 311 -3.90 0.15 3.01
C PRO A 311 -2.44 0.62 3.09
N MET A 312 -1.74 0.47 4.22
CA MET A 312 -0.40 1.06 4.39
C MET A 312 0.62 0.57 3.35
N THR A 313 0.55 -0.70 2.92
CA THR A 313 1.41 -1.20 1.84
C THR A 313 1.08 -0.55 0.49
N ARG A 314 -0.19 -0.30 0.18
CA ARG A 314 -0.66 0.24 -1.10
C ARG A 314 -0.34 1.72 -1.29
N GLU A 315 -0.71 2.55 -0.32
CA GLU A 315 -0.76 4.01 -0.52
C GLU A 315 0.59 4.63 -0.92
N PRO A 316 1.75 4.20 -0.39
CA PRO A 316 3.04 4.69 -0.86
C PRO A 316 3.25 4.46 -2.37
N PHE A 317 2.82 3.33 -2.93
CA PHE A 317 2.97 3.04 -4.36
C PHE A 317 2.03 3.88 -5.23
N VAL A 318 0.79 4.10 -4.77
CA VAL A 318 -0.14 5.06 -5.41
C VAL A 318 0.50 6.45 -5.43
N MET A 319 1.05 6.89 -4.30
CA MET A 319 1.74 8.19 -4.20
C MET A 319 2.97 8.29 -5.09
N ILE A 320 3.79 7.24 -5.19
CA ILE A 320 4.93 7.20 -6.11
C ILE A 320 4.46 7.36 -7.56
N ALA A 321 3.37 6.67 -7.93
CA ALA A 321 2.81 6.76 -9.27
C ALA A 321 2.32 8.18 -9.59
N PHE A 322 1.58 8.80 -8.66
CA PHE A 322 1.04 10.15 -8.77
C PHE A 322 2.15 11.20 -8.85
N LEU A 323 3.12 11.15 -7.94
CA LEU A 323 4.27 12.05 -7.96
C LEU A 323 5.16 11.84 -9.20
N GLY A 324 5.20 10.63 -9.73
CA GLY A 324 5.89 10.33 -10.98
C GLY A 324 5.22 11.00 -12.19
N PHE A 325 3.88 10.95 -12.26
CA PHE A 325 3.13 11.70 -13.26
C PHE A 325 3.42 13.20 -13.14
N LEU A 326 3.27 13.78 -11.95
CA LEU A 326 3.53 15.20 -11.70
C LEU A 326 4.95 15.58 -12.10
N LYS A 327 5.95 14.78 -11.70
CA LYS A 327 7.35 15.07 -11.99
C LYS A 327 7.66 15.06 -13.48
N PHE A 328 7.23 14.03 -14.22
CA PHE A 328 7.49 13.96 -15.65
C PHE A 328 6.62 14.90 -16.48
N PHE A 329 5.46 15.30 -15.96
CA PHE A 329 4.67 16.41 -16.47
C PHE A 329 5.46 17.72 -16.36
N LEU A 330 6.03 18.04 -15.20
CA LEU A 330 6.84 19.24 -14.99
C LEU A 330 8.19 19.20 -15.75
N ASP A 331 8.78 18.02 -15.96
CA ASP A 331 10.03 17.82 -16.72
C ASP A 331 9.80 17.71 -18.24
N GLU A 332 8.55 17.80 -18.72
CA GLU A 332 8.18 17.65 -20.14
C GLU A 332 8.67 16.34 -20.79
N ARG A 333 8.74 15.26 -20.00
CA ARG A 333 9.16 13.93 -20.47
C ARG A 333 7.95 13.05 -20.73
N PHE A 334 7.22 13.36 -21.80
CA PHE A 334 5.90 12.79 -22.07
C PHE A 334 5.84 11.26 -22.13
N GLY A 335 6.89 10.58 -22.59
CA GLY A 335 6.92 9.11 -22.58
C GLY A 335 6.89 8.53 -21.16
N TRP A 336 7.68 9.08 -20.24
CA TRP A 336 7.65 8.68 -18.84
C TRP A 336 6.39 9.18 -18.12
N MET A 337 5.84 10.34 -18.52
CA MET A 337 4.54 10.80 -18.05
C MET A 337 3.43 9.79 -18.40
N ALA A 338 3.44 9.23 -19.61
CA ALA A 338 2.48 8.20 -20.03
C ALA A 338 2.63 6.90 -19.23
N VAL A 339 3.88 6.45 -19.00
CA VAL A 339 4.15 5.28 -18.13
C VAL A 339 3.57 5.51 -16.75
N PHE A 340 3.82 6.66 -16.13
CA PHE A 340 3.33 6.95 -14.78
C PHE A 340 1.83 7.23 -14.72
N ALA A 341 1.21 7.71 -15.81
CA ALA A 341 -0.24 7.78 -15.93
C ALA A 341 -0.85 6.37 -15.96
N ALA A 342 -0.30 5.46 -16.75
CA ALA A 342 -0.73 4.07 -16.81
C ALA A 342 -0.54 3.35 -15.47
N LEU A 343 0.61 3.54 -14.81
CA LEU A 343 0.86 2.97 -13.49
C LEU A 343 -0.13 3.51 -12.45
N SER A 344 -0.34 4.83 -12.41
CA SER A 344 -1.29 5.44 -11.47
C SER A 344 -2.71 4.91 -11.70
N TYR A 345 -3.13 4.76 -12.96
CA TYR A 345 -4.42 4.15 -13.30
C TYR A 345 -4.51 2.69 -12.85
N ALA A 346 -3.41 1.94 -12.96
CA ALA A 346 -3.30 0.56 -12.49
C ALA A 346 -3.17 0.41 -10.96
N ALA A 347 -3.04 1.51 -10.21
CA ALA A 347 -2.91 1.51 -8.76
C ALA A 347 -4.20 1.95 -8.04
N ILE A 348 -4.94 2.90 -8.61
CA ILE A 348 -6.22 3.33 -8.07
C ILE A 348 -7.15 3.91 -9.16
N PRO A 349 -8.47 3.65 -9.08
CA PRO A 349 -9.46 4.21 -10.01
C PRO A 349 -9.58 5.73 -9.97
N SER A 350 -9.20 6.37 -8.86
CA SER A 350 -9.27 7.82 -8.70
C SER A 350 -8.11 8.57 -9.37
N ALA A 351 -7.17 7.87 -10.01
CA ALA A 351 -6.03 8.48 -10.69
C ALA A 351 -6.40 9.54 -11.76
N PRO A 352 -7.45 9.36 -12.59
CA PRO A 352 -7.86 10.39 -13.55
C PRO A 352 -8.22 11.73 -12.89
N ILE A 353 -8.83 11.71 -11.70
CA ILE A 353 -9.16 12.93 -10.95
C ILE A 353 -7.87 13.65 -10.55
N TYR A 354 -6.86 12.90 -10.09
CA TYR A 354 -5.56 13.47 -9.77
C TYR A 354 -4.90 14.12 -10.99
N PHE A 355 -4.91 13.46 -12.15
CA PHE A 355 -4.33 14.02 -13.37
C PHE A 355 -5.04 15.30 -13.80
N LEU A 356 -6.38 15.29 -13.81
CA LEU A 356 -7.18 16.45 -14.15
C LEU A 356 -6.88 17.63 -13.22
N LEU A 357 -6.83 17.38 -11.91
CA LEU A 357 -6.47 18.42 -10.93
C LEU A 357 -5.05 18.96 -11.17
N CYS A 358 -4.08 18.11 -11.49
CA CYS A 358 -2.71 18.57 -11.82
C CYS A 358 -2.69 19.46 -13.07
N ILE A 359 -3.39 19.05 -14.12
CA ILE A 359 -3.48 19.79 -15.39
C ILE A 359 -4.13 21.16 -15.15
N LEU A 360 -5.27 21.18 -14.46
CA LEU A 360 -5.99 22.42 -14.13
C LEU A 360 -5.15 23.34 -13.24
N ALA A 361 -4.56 22.81 -12.18
CA ALA A 361 -3.74 23.58 -11.25
C ALA A 361 -2.56 24.26 -11.95
N VAL A 362 -1.83 23.53 -12.79
CA VAL A 362 -0.72 24.07 -13.58
C VAL A 362 -1.20 25.09 -14.61
N GLY A 363 -2.32 24.82 -15.31
CA GLY A 363 -2.91 25.77 -16.26
C GLY A 363 -3.38 27.08 -15.64
N LEU A 364 -3.77 27.05 -14.36
CA LEU A 364 -4.19 28.23 -13.58
C LEU A 364 -3.02 29.01 -12.97
N THR A 365 -1.91 28.35 -12.66
CA THR A 365 -0.81 28.95 -11.87
C THR A 365 0.41 29.33 -12.70
N GLU A 366 0.65 28.71 -13.85
CA GLU A 366 1.80 29.03 -14.69
C GLU A 366 1.51 30.12 -15.72
N THR A 367 2.45 31.07 -15.82
CA THR A 367 2.45 32.16 -16.80
C THR A 367 3.82 32.27 -17.49
N PRO A 368 3.88 32.32 -18.84
CA PRO A 368 2.77 32.12 -19.80
C PRO A 368 2.18 30.69 -19.74
N ARG A 369 0.94 30.52 -20.22
CA ARG A 369 0.25 29.23 -20.13
C ARG A 369 0.94 28.15 -20.97
N PRO A 370 1.24 26.97 -20.39
CA PRO A 370 1.98 25.91 -21.07
C PRO A 370 1.06 25.02 -21.94
N TRP A 371 0.37 25.62 -22.94
CA TRP A 371 -0.70 24.97 -23.72
C TRP A 371 -0.31 23.61 -24.31
N ARG A 372 0.87 23.50 -24.92
CA ARG A 372 1.36 22.23 -25.50
C ARG A 372 1.42 21.13 -24.43
N ARG A 373 1.98 21.45 -23.26
CA ARG A 373 2.16 20.52 -22.15
C ARG A 373 0.80 20.06 -21.59
N LEU A 374 -0.14 21.00 -21.44
CA LEU A 374 -1.51 20.72 -21.00
C LEU A 374 -2.25 19.82 -21.99
N ALA A 375 -2.17 20.11 -23.30
CA ALA A 375 -2.81 19.32 -24.35
C ALA A 375 -2.27 17.88 -24.40
N ILE A 376 -0.95 17.70 -24.30
CA ILE A 376 -0.35 16.37 -24.27
C ILE A 376 -0.76 15.59 -23.02
N ALA A 377 -0.81 16.24 -21.85
CA ALA A 377 -1.25 15.61 -20.61
C ALA A 377 -2.72 15.17 -20.68
N LEU A 378 -3.61 16.00 -21.24
CA LEU A 378 -5.00 15.64 -21.50
C LEU A 378 -5.12 14.46 -22.48
N GLY A 379 -4.33 14.46 -23.56
CA GLY A 379 -4.27 13.36 -24.51
C GLY A 379 -3.81 12.04 -23.89
N ILE A 380 -2.77 12.08 -23.05
CA ILE A 380 -2.28 10.91 -22.31
C ILE A 380 -3.33 10.41 -21.31
N MET A 381 -3.98 11.30 -20.56
CA MET A 381 -5.07 10.94 -19.66
C MET A 381 -6.19 10.23 -20.41
N ALA A 382 -6.65 10.80 -21.53
CA ALA A 382 -7.69 10.21 -22.36
C ALA A 382 -7.26 8.83 -22.91
N ALA A 383 -6.02 8.71 -23.40
CA ALA A 383 -5.48 7.45 -23.91
C ALA A 383 -5.43 6.35 -22.84
N VAL A 384 -5.00 6.68 -21.62
CA VAL A 384 -4.95 5.73 -20.50
C VAL A 384 -6.35 5.29 -20.06
N ILE A 385 -7.31 6.21 -19.97
CA ILE A 385 -8.71 5.89 -19.63
C ILE A 385 -9.32 4.96 -20.69
N LEU A 386 -9.10 5.27 -21.98
CA LEU A 386 -9.58 4.44 -23.08
C LEU A 386 -8.91 3.06 -23.05
N ALA A 387 -7.59 3.00 -22.88
CA ALA A 387 -6.87 1.74 -22.76
C ALA A 387 -7.40 0.90 -21.59
N GLY A 388 -7.58 1.49 -20.41
CA GLY A 388 -8.15 0.83 -19.24
C GLY A 388 -9.55 0.26 -19.47
N ARG A 389 -10.40 0.97 -20.21
CA ARG A 389 -11.74 0.51 -20.57
C ARG A 389 -11.74 -0.70 -21.50
N TYR A 390 -10.82 -0.73 -22.47
CA TYR A 390 -10.79 -1.80 -23.49
C TYR A 390 -9.86 -2.96 -23.16
N LEU A 391 -8.90 -2.78 -22.25
CA LEU A 391 -7.95 -3.81 -21.87
C LEU A 391 -8.59 -5.10 -21.33
N PRO A 392 -9.65 -5.08 -20.50
CA PRO A 392 -10.33 -6.31 -20.07
C PRO A 392 -10.85 -7.14 -21.26
N ALA A 393 -11.44 -6.48 -22.26
CA ALA A 393 -11.95 -7.15 -23.45
C ALA A 393 -10.82 -7.79 -24.27
N VAL A 394 -9.67 -7.12 -24.37
CA VAL A 394 -8.48 -7.66 -25.02
C VAL A 394 -7.93 -8.86 -24.24
N LEU A 395 -7.80 -8.78 -22.92
CA LEU A 395 -7.33 -9.89 -22.09
C LEU A 395 -8.27 -11.10 -22.17
N SER A 396 -9.58 -10.86 -22.17
CA SER A 396 -10.59 -11.88 -22.35
C SER A 396 -10.51 -12.54 -23.73
N ALA A 397 -10.29 -11.77 -24.80
CA ALA A 397 -10.12 -12.30 -26.14
C ALA A 397 -8.85 -13.17 -26.28
N LEU A 398 -7.85 -12.96 -25.41
CA LEU A 398 -6.62 -13.75 -25.36
C LEU A 398 -6.71 -14.96 -24.41
N ASN A 399 -7.89 -15.26 -23.84
CA ASN A 399 -8.08 -16.28 -22.80
C ASN A 399 -7.20 -16.08 -21.55
N LEU A 400 -6.74 -14.86 -21.30
CA LEU A 400 -5.97 -14.48 -20.11
C LEU A 400 -6.91 -13.99 -19.00
N SER A 401 -8.05 -14.67 -18.84
CA SER A 401 -9.29 -14.20 -18.20
C SER A 401 -9.16 -13.47 -16.85
N GLY A 402 -10.17 -12.63 -16.54
CA GLY A 402 -10.63 -12.40 -15.16
C GLY A 402 -10.76 -10.96 -14.67
N ALA A 403 -10.25 -9.94 -15.38
CA ALA A 403 -10.34 -8.55 -14.91
C ALA A 403 -11.80 -8.07 -14.86
N ARG A 404 -12.46 -8.26 -13.71
CA ARG A 404 -13.77 -7.70 -13.41
C ARG A 404 -13.61 -6.24 -12.98
N ASP A 405 -14.62 -5.44 -13.31
CA ASP A 405 -14.59 -4.01 -13.07
C ASP A 405 -15.10 -3.73 -11.64
N GLU A 406 -14.20 -3.78 -10.65
CA GLU A 406 -14.50 -3.37 -9.26
C GLU A 406 -15.01 -1.92 -9.19
N PHE A 407 -14.74 -1.12 -10.22
CA PHE A 407 -15.09 0.30 -10.30
C PHE A 407 -15.79 0.63 -11.62
N SER A 408 -16.79 -0.18 -11.97
CA SER A 408 -17.72 0.13 -13.05
C SER A 408 -18.32 1.54 -12.89
N ALA A 409 -18.82 2.11 -13.99
CA ALA A 409 -19.51 3.40 -13.95
C ALA A 409 -20.63 3.44 -12.90
N ASP A 410 -21.27 2.29 -12.63
CA ASP A 410 -22.32 2.14 -11.62
C ASP A 410 -21.75 2.24 -10.19
N ASN A 411 -20.61 1.62 -9.91
CA ASN A 411 -19.93 1.74 -8.60
C ASN A 411 -19.39 3.15 -8.35
N LEU A 412 -18.91 3.84 -9.39
CA LEU A 412 -18.51 5.24 -9.29
C LEU A 412 -19.72 6.16 -9.08
N ALA A 413 -20.81 5.90 -9.79
CA ALA A 413 -22.08 6.62 -9.61
C ALA A 413 -22.63 6.42 -8.19
N GLU A 414 -22.56 5.21 -7.64
CA GLU A 414 -22.98 4.93 -6.26
C GLU A 414 -22.09 5.65 -5.23
N ARG A 415 -20.78 5.75 -5.47
CA ARG A 415 -19.86 6.52 -4.60
C ARG A 415 -20.15 8.02 -4.61
N LEU A 416 -20.44 8.56 -5.78
CA LEU A 416 -20.75 9.99 -5.97
C LEU A 416 -22.19 10.33 -5.58
N ARG A 417 -23.09 9.34 -5.54
CA ARG A 417 -24.49 9.49 -5.16
C ARG A 417 -24.67 9.97 -3.73
N PHE A 418 -23.84 9.49 -2.81
CA PHE A 418 -23.98 9.81 -1.40
C PHE A 418 -23.04 10.94 -0.98
N VAL A 419 -23.58 11.96 -0.32
CA VAL A 419 -22.82 13.13 0.15
C VAL A 419 -22.98 13.30 1.66
N THR A 420 -21.87 13.45 2.38
CA THR A 420 -21.82 13.58 3.84
C THR A 420 -20.97 14.78 4.26
N PRO A 421 -21.45 16.02 4.08
CA PRO A 421 -20.62 17.21 4.30
C PRO A 421 -20.44 17.53 5.80
N PHE A 422 -21.23 16.90 6.68
CA PHE A 422 -21.29 17.16 8.12
C PHE A 422 -20.47 16.19 8.97
N GLU A 423 -19.36 15.66 8.43
CA GLU A 423 -18.40 14.84 9.17
C GLU A 423 -17.07 15.61 9.33
N PRO A 424 -17.03 16.66 10.20
CA PRO A 424 -15.88 17.55 10.32
C PRO A 424 -14.60 16.82 10.76
N GLN A 425 -14.72 15.66 11.40
CA GLN A 425 -13.54 14.85 11.75
C GLN A 425 -12.72 14.44 10.52
N ARG A 426 -13.32 14.38 9.32
CA ARG A 426 -12.58 14.07 8.09
C ARG A 426 -11.55 15.13 7.71
N MET A 427 -11.67 16.36 8.23
CA MET A 427 -10.61 17.36 8.08
C MET A 427 -9.31 16.88 8.74
N LEU A 428 -9.39 16.11 9.83
CA LEU A 428 -8.23 15.57 10.52
C LEU A 428 -7.49 14.52 9.69
N PHE A 429 -8.15 13.92 8.69
CA PHE A 429 -7.57 12.85 7.86
C PHE A 429 -6.47 13.34 6.94
N TRP A 430 -6.36 14.64 6.68
CA TRP A 430 -5.27 15.20 5.89
C TRP A 430 -4.43 16.22 6.66
N ILE A 431 -4.95 16.76 7.78
CA ILE A 431 -4.22 17.71 8.64
C ILE A 431 -3.20 17.01 9.55
N LEU A 432 -3.57 15.89 10.18
CA LEU A 432 -2.72 15.23 11.18
C LEU A 432 -1.63 14.31 10.60
N PRO A 433 -1.85 13.49 9.55
CA PRO A 433 -0.94 12.37 9.26
C PRO A 433 0.48 12.75 8.86
N CYS A 434 0.71 13.95 8.32
CA CYS A 434 2.05 14.46 8.02
C CYS A 434 2.48 15.60 8.96
N GLY A 435 1.73 15.84 10.04
CA GLY A 435 1.87 16.99 10.92
C GLY A 435 1.01 18.18 10.50
N ILE A 436 0.65 19.00 11.49
CA ILE A 436 -0.30 20.12 11.32
C ILE A 436 0.27 21.22 10.40
N LEU A 437 1.56 21.54 10.52
CA LEU A 437 2.18 22.65 9.78
C LEU A 437 2.16 22.48 8.25
N PRO A 438 2.47 21.29 7.70
CA PRO A 438 2.27 21.02 6.28
C PRO A 438 0.88 21.43 5.78
N ALA A 439 -0.20 21.01 6.44
CA ALA A 439 -1.54 21.40 6.04
C ALA A 439 -1.80 22.91 6.16
N LEU A 440 -1.35 23.55 7.25
CA LEU A 440 -1.47 25.02 7.42
C LEU A 440 -0.65 25.81 6.38
N SER A 441 0.43 25.22 5.85
CA SER A 441 1.28 25.85 4.83
C SER A 441 0.53 26.17 3.52
N LEU A 442 -0.57 25.46 3.25
CA LEU A 442 -1.43 25.71 2.10
C LEU A 442 -2.06 27.10 2.14
N ALA A 443 -2.28 27.67 3.34
CA ALA A 443 -2.83 29.02 3.51
C ALA A 443 -1.80 30.12 3.25
N ALA A 444 -0.50 29.81 3.24
CA ALA A 444 0.58 30.77 3.02
C ALA A 444 0.78 31.11 1.52
N TRP A 445 -0.31 31.23 0.75
CA TRP A 445 -0.32 31.35 -0.71
C TRP A 445 0.67 32.39 -1.26
N ARG A 446 0.75 33.58 -0.67
CA ARG A 446 1.65 34.66 -1.15
C ARG A 446 3.14 34.34 -1.00
N GLN A 447 3.50 33.35 -0.19
CA GLN A 447 4.89 32.94 0.10
C GLN A 447 5.28 31.64 -0.62
N GLN A 448 4.35 31.09 -1.40
CA GLN A 448 4.56 29.91 -2.21
C GLN A 448 5.12 30.31 -3.58
N ASP A 449 5.94 29.43 -4.13
CA ASP A 449 6.36 29.51 -5.52
C ASP A 449 5.32 28.86 -6.45
N ARG A 450 5.55 28.91 -7.77
CA ARG A 450 4.60 28.38 -8.77
C ARG A 450 4.26 26.90 -8.55
N LEU A 451 5.26 26.09 -8.20
CA LEU A 451 5.03 24.69 -7.87
C LEU A 451 4.19 24.55 -6.60
N GLY A 452 4.49 25.34 -5.57
CA GLY A 452 3.70 25.41 -4.33
C GLY A 452 2.23 25.76 -4.59
N HIS A 453 1.94 26.71 -5.47
CA HIS A 453 0.57 27.05 -5.87
C HIS A 453 -0.13 25.88 -6.55
N ALA A 454 0.52 25.25 -7.53
CA ALA A 454 -0.07 24.12 -8.26
C ALA A 454 -0.36 22.94 -7.31
N VAL A 455 0.62 22.56 -6.47
CA VAL A 455 0.45 21.48 -5.49
C VAL A 455 -0.63 21.82 -4.47
N THR A 456 -0.72 23.07 -4.01
CA THR A 456 -1.79 23.53 -3.10
C THR A 456 -3.18 23.33 -3.72
N LEU A 457 -3.38 23.74 -4.97
CA LEU A 457 -4.67 23.55 -5.66
C LEU A 457 -5.02 22.07 -5.84
N VAL A 458 -4.03 21.23 -6.20
CA VAL A 458 -4.23 19.78 -6.31
C VAL A 458 -4.63 19.20 -4.95
N THR A 459 -3.93 19.56 -3.88
CA THR A 459 -4.25 19.08 -2.53
C THR A 459 -5.67 19.46 -2.12
N LEU A 460 -6.05 20.74 -2.25
CA LEU A 460 -7.37 21.22 -1.85
C LEU A 460 -8.48 20.59 -2.70
N GLY A 461 -8.28 20.49 -4.00
CA GLY A 461 -9.23 19.85 -4.91
C GLY A 461 -9.43 18.36 -4.58
N TYR A 462 -8.35 17.62 -4.36
CA TYR A 462 -8.40 16.20 -4.03
C TYR A 462 -9.00 15.95 -2.65
N ALA A 463 -8.62 16.74 -1.64
CA ALA A 463 -9.19 16.67 -0.30
C ALA A 463 -10.69 16.94 -0.32
N MET A 464 -11.13 17.97 -1.05
CA MET A 464 -12.56 18.32 -1.11
C MET A 464 -13.39 17.27 -1.87
N PHE A 465 -12.82 16.68 -2.93
CA PHE A 465 -13.46 15.59 -3.68
C PHE A 465 -13.84 14.41 -2.77
N PHE A 466 -12.94 13.96 -1.89
CA PHE A 466 -13.20 12.88 -0.96
C PHE A 466 -13.95 13.31 0.30
N TYR A 467 -13.75 14.55 0.78
CA TYR A 467 -14.44 15.06 1.96
C TYR A 467 -15.96 15.00 1.81
N LEU A 468 -16.47 15.39 0.64
CA LEU A 468 -17.90 15.46 0.36
C LEU A 468 -18.56 14.08 0.20
N GLN A 469 -17.83 13.04 -0.20
CA GLN A 469 -18.40 11.71 -0.52
C GLN A 469 -18.80 10.91 0.73
N GLY A 470 -19.98 10.31 0.74
CA GLY A 470 -20.48 9.50 1.85
C GLY A 470 -19.94 8.08 1.88
N TYR A 471 -19.90 7.42 0.73
CA TYR A 471 -19.75 5.97 0.64
C TYR A 471 -18.28 5.52 0.62
N ARG A 472 -17.91 4.66 1.57
CA ARG A 472 -16.62 3.99 1.75
C ARG A 472 -15.41 4.93 1.89
N ILE A 473 -15.60 6.15 2.39
CA ILE A 473 -14.50 7.10 2.59
C ILE A 473 -13.85 6.94 3.97
N LEU A 474 -12.55 6.67 3.94
CA LEU A 474 -11.67 6.43 5.08
C LEU A 474 -10.37 7.25 4.98
N PRO A 475 -9.56 7.33 6.06
CA PRO A 475 -8.33 8.11 6.06
C PRO A 475 -7.42 7.86 4.85
N HIS A 476 -7.17 6.62 4.43
CA HIS A 476 -6.25 6.33 3.33
C HIS A 476 -6.62 6.97 1.99
N HIS A 477 -7.90 7.23 1.71
CA HIS A 477 -8.34 7.95 0.51
C HIS A 477 -7.79 9.38 0.44
N PHE A 478 -7.35 9.93 1.57
CA PHE A 478 -6.72 11.26 1.65
C PHE A 478 -5.20 11.20 1.53
N ALA A 479 -4.56 10.04 1.27
CA ALA A 479 -3.10 9.92 1.23
C ALA A 479 -2.40 10.98 0.35
N PRO A 480 -2.90 11.33 -0.87
CA PRO A 480 -2.38 12.46 -1.63
C PRO A 480 -2.50 13.80 -0.90
N ALA A 481 -3.64 14.07 -0.28
CA ALA A 481 -3.86 15.28 0.50
C ALA A 481 -3.02 15.34 1.79
N MET A 482 -2.61 14.20 2.34
CA MET A 482 -1.69 14.14 3.49
C MET A 482 -0.25 14.51 3.10
N VAL A 483 0.26 13.94 1.99
CA VAL A 483 1.70 13.98 1.66
C VAL A 483 2.07 15.24 0.86
N LEU A 484 1.24 15.66 -0.09
CA LEU A 484 1.53 16.80 -0.96
C LEU A 484 1.85 18.12 -0.21
N PRO A 485 1.18 18.47 0.92
CA PRO A 485 1.52 19.66 1.69
C PRO A 485 2.97 19.70 2.20
N LEU A 486 3.64 18.56 2.35
CA LEU A 486 5.06 18.52 2.71
C LEU A 486 5.92 19.24 1.66
N ILE A 487 5.58 19.07 0.39
CA ILE A 487 6.29 19.71 -0.73
C ILE A 487 6.10 21.23 -0.62
N VAL A 488 4.88 21.69 -0.33
CA VAL A 488 4.57 23.12 -0.19
C VAL A 488 5.31 23.73 1.00
N PHE A 489 5.19 23.13 2.18
CA PHE A 489 5.79 23.65 3.42
C PHE A 489 7.29 23.87 3.30
N TRP A 490 8.03 22.86 2.82
CA TRP A 490 9.50 22.95 2.72
C TRP A 490 9.98 23.89 1.60
N ARG A 491 9.09 24.34 0.71
CA ARG A 491 9.38 25.32 -0.35
C ARG A 491 9.04 26.76 0.04
N LEU A 492 8.27 26.98 1.11
CA LEU A 492 7.90 28.32 1.56
C LEU A 492 9.11 29.21 1.82
N ASP A 493 9.04 30.47 1.36
CA ASP A 493 10.09 31.48 1.58
C ASP A 493 10.60 31.58 3.03
N PRO A 494 9.75 31.72 4.07
CA PRO A 494 10.24 31.79 5.46
C PRO A 494 10.91 30.49 5.93
N VAL A 495 10.44 29.33 5.46
CA VAL A 495 11.02 28.03 5.81
C VAL A 495 12.42 27.90 5.21
N ARG A 496 12.60 28.34 3.97
CA ARG A 496 13.91 28.37 3.29
C ARG A 496 14.90 29.33 3.96
N ARG A 497 14.43 30.49 4.44
CA ARG A 497 15.26 31.48 5.14
C ARG A 497 15.66 31.04 6.55
N MET A 498 14.83 30.26 7.23
CA MET A 498 15.04 29.83 8.62
C MET A 498 14.89 28.32 8.83
N PRO A 499 15.68 27.49 8.14
CA PRO A 499 15.47 26.04 8.07
C PRO A 499 15.61 25.34 9.42
N ARG A 500 16.51 25.82 10.30
CA ARG A 500 16.71 25.27 11.64
C ARG A 500 15.49 25.50 12.54
N LYS A 501 14.88 26.68 12.45
CA LYS A 501 13.64 26.96 13.19
C LYS A 501 12.48 26.18 12.59
N ALA A 502 12.39 26.13 11.26
CA ALA A 502 11.35 25.40 10.56
C ALA A 502 11.34 23.91 10.92
N VAL A 503 12.50 23.25 11.04
CA VAL A 503 12.55 21.85 11.48
C VAL A 503 12.11 21.68 12.94
N VAL A 504 12.50 22.58 13.85
CA VAL A 504 12.03 22.53 15.25
C VAL A 504 10.50 22.65 15.32
N TRP A 505 9.93 23.60 14.58
CA TRP A 505 8.48 23.76 14.50
C TRP A 505 7.80 22.55 13.85
N ALA A 506 8.32 22.05 12.72
CA ALA A 506 7.79 20.88 12.05
C ALA A 506 7.77 19.66 12.99
N LEU A 507 8.84 19.42 13.73
CA LEU A 507 8.92 18.34 14.72
C LEU A 507 7.94 18.55 15.88
N GLY A 508 7.84 19.78 16.41
CA GLY A 508 6.89 20.10 17.48
C GLY A 508 5.44 19.83 17.09
N PHE A 509 5.02 20.32 15.91
CA PHE A 509 3.66 20.09 15.41
C PHE A 509 3.41 18.66 14.90
N ALA A 510 4.44 17.94 14.46
CA ALA A 510 4.36 16.51 14.21
C ALA A 510 4.19 15.72 15.50
N ALA A 511 4.87 16.11 16.60
CA ALA A 511 4.68 15.49 17.90
C ALA A 511 3.26 15.73 18.45
N VAL A 512 2.72 16.94 18.32
CA VAL A 512 1.32 17.23 18.66
C VAL A 512 0.37 16.37 17.83
N ALA A 513 0.59 16.28 16.52
CA ALA A 513 -0.22 15.41 15.67
C ALA A 513 -0.12 13.94 16.11
N ALA A 514 1.08 13.43 16.40
CA ALA A 514 1.28 12.08 16.91
C ALA A 514 0.53 11.84 18.22
N LEU A 515 0.55 12.80 19.16
CA LEU A 515 -0.21 12.72 20.42
C LEU A 515 -1.72 12.66 20.19
N LEU A 516 -2.23 13.39 19.20
CA LEU A 516 -3.65 13.32 18.81
C LEU A 516 -3.97 12.02 18.06
N SER A 517 -2.99 11.44 17.37
CA SER A 517 -3.14 10.24 16.53
C SER A 517 -2.84 8.92 17.24
N GLN A 518 -2.92 8.88 18.56
CA GLN A 518 -2.68 7.64 19.29
C GLN A 518 -3.79 6.61 19.05
N PRO A 519 -3.44 5.32 18.90
CA PRO A 519 -4.42 4.26 18.79
C PRO A 519 -5.19 4.08 20.11
N GLY A 520 -6.40 3.51 20.03
CA GLY A 520 -7.17 3.12 21.21
C GLY A 520 -6.49 2.03 22.02
N SER A 521 -5.68 1.20 21.35
CA SER A 521 -4.83 0.18 21.95
C SER A 521 -3.58 -0.03 21.10
N TYR A 522 -2.46 -0.27 21.77
CA TYR A 522 -1.19 -0.64 21.14
C TYR A 522 -1.01 -2.16 21.04
N ARG A 523 -2.03 -2.96 21.36
CA ARG A 523 -1.95 -4.41 21.19
C ARG A 523 -2.30 -4.78 19.75
N PRO A 524 -1.56 -5.71 19.12
CA PRO A 524 -2.00 -6.28 17.85
C PRO A 524 -3.33 -7.00 18.06
N HIS A 525 -4.22 -6.93 17.08
CA HIS A 525 -5.49 -7.66 17.14
C HIS A 525 -5.27 -9.13 16.73
N LEU A 526 -5.56 -10.08 17.63
CA LEU A 526 -5.24 -11.51 17.42
C LEU A 526 -6.46 -12.40 17.16
N PHE A 527 -7.65 -11.92 17.54
CA PHE A 527 -8.85 -12.76 17.61
C PHE A 527 -9.18 -13.46 16.28
N GLY A 528 -9.01 -12.80 15.14
CA GLY A 528 -9.29 -13.40 13.83
C GLY A 528 -8.50 -14.69 13.60
N ARG A 529 -7.22 -14.71 13.97
CA ARG A 529 -6.35 -15.88 13.88
C ARG A 529 -6.71 -16.94 14.93
N GLU A 530 -6.97 -16.53 16.17
CA GLU A 530 -7.36 -17.45 17.25
C GLU A 530 -8.64 -18.22 16.91
N PHE A 531 -9.64 -17.51 16.35
CA PHE A 531 -10.88 -18.11 15.88
C PHE A 531 -10.64 -19.02 14.67
N ALA A 532 -9.85 -18.57 13.69
CA ALA A 532 -9.56 -19.37 12.50
C ALA A 532 -8.81 -20.67 12.81
N ALA A 533 -7.95 -20.67 13.83
CA ALA A 533 -7.24 -21.87 14.27
C ALA A 533 -8.17 -23.01 14.72
N THR A 534 -9.41 -22.69 15.15
CA THR A 534 -10.41 -23.69 15.54
C THR A 534 -11.23 -24.24 14.38
N ILE A 535 -10.97 -23.79 13.14
CA ILE A 535 -11.70 -24.20 11.93
C ILE A 535 -10.86 -25.22 11.16
N ALA A 536 -11.43 -26.37 10.82
CA ALA A 536 -10.89 -27.29 9.81
C ALA A 536 -11.68 -27.19 8.51
N ILE A 537 -10.98 -27.27 7.39
CA ILE A 537 -11.58 -27.24 6.05
C ILE A 537 -11.13 -28.51 5.35
N ASP A 538 -12.06 -29.45 5.18
CA ASP A 538 -11.83 -30.67 4.41
C ASP A 538 -11.68 -30.34 2.93
N GLY A 539 -10.80 -31.08 2.23
CA GLY A 539 -10.45 -30.82 0.84
C GLY A 539 -9.44 -29.69 0.61
N ALA A 540 -9.09 -28.90 1.64
CA ALA A 540 -7.98 -27.94 1.58
C ALA A 540 -6.62 -28.66 1.60
N THR A 541 -6.29 -29.33 0.50
CA THR A 541 -5.06 -30.13 0.33
C THR A 541 -3.90 -29.31 -0.26
N GLY A 542 -4.09 -27.99 -0.39
CA GLY A 542 -3.13 -27.05 -0.97
C GLY A 542 -3.33 -25.62 -0.44
N GLY A 543 -2.69 -24.66 -1.11
CA GLY A 543 -2.85 -23.24 -0.81
C GLY A 543 -4.26 -22.76 -1.20
N PRO A 544 -4.77 -21.67 -0.58
CA PRO A 544 -6.12 -21.16 -0.84
C PRO A 544 -6.39 -20.71 -2.29
N ALA A 545 -5.37 -20.64 -3.15
CA ALA A 545 -5.50 -20.40 -4.58
C ALA A 545 -5.83 -21.67 -5.40
N ASP A 546 -5.67 -22.86 -4.82
CA ASP A 546 -5.83 -24.14 -5.53
C ASP A 546 -7.30 -24.51 -5.76
N ASP A 547 -8.21 -24.04 -4.89
CA ASP A 547 -9.67 -24.19 -5.06
C ASP A 547 -10.42 -22.89 -4.73
N PRO A 548 -10.58 -21.99 -5.71
CA PRO A 548 -11.32 -20.74 -5.51
C PRO A 548 -12.81 -20.96 -5.21
N ALA A 549 -13.39 -22.09 -5.63
CA ALA A 549 -14.77 -22.42 -5.32
C ALA A 549 -14.93 -22.78 -3.83
N LEU A 550 -14.04 -23.61 -3.29
CA LEU A 550 -14.02 -23.94 -1.86
C LEU A 550 -13.78 -22.69 -1.00
N MET A 551 -12.93 -21.77 -1.44
CA MET A 551 -12.75 -20.46 -0.79
C MET A 551 -14.07 -19.67 -0.73
N ARG A 552 -14.80 -19.59 -1.84
CA ARG A 552 -16.11 -18.90 -1.88
C ARG A 552 -17.12 -19.59 -0.96
N ILE A 553 -17.26 -20.90 -1.08
CA ILE A 553 -18.20 -21.71 -0.29
C ILE A 553 -17.91 -21.56 1.21
N SER A 554 -16.64 -21.63 1.61
CA SER A 554 -16.22 -21.47 3.00
C SER A 554 -16.60 -20.10 3.56
N GLN A 555 -16.43 -19.03 2.78
CA GLN A 555 -16.85 -17.69 3.19
C GLN A 555 -18.36 -17.55 3.33
N ASP A 556 -19.12 -18.14 2.40
CA ASP A 556 -20.58 -18.12 2.42
C ASP A 556 -21.10 -18.86 3.68
N LEU A 557 -20.58 -20.07 3.95
CA LEU A 557 -20.88 -20.84 5.16
C LEU A 557 -20.56 -20.08 6.46
N LEU A 558 -19.37 -19.47 6.53
CA LEU A 558 -18.94 -18.70 7.71
C LEU A 558 -19.77 -17.44 7.90
N ARG A 559 -20.16 -16.76 6.81
CA ARG A 559 -21.04 -15.58 6.86
C ARG A 559 -22.43 -15.94 7.37
N ASP A 560 -22.95 -17.09 6.97
CA ASP A 560 -24.30 -17.52 7.37
C ASP A 560 -24.34 -17.98 8.83
N ALA A 561 -23.30 -18.69 9.30
CA ALA A 561 -23.18 -19.08 10.70
C ALA A 561 -22.81 -17.91 11.64
N PHE A 562 -22.03 -16.93 11.15
CA PHE A 562 -21.62 -15.76 11.93
C PHE A 562 -22.10 -14.46 11.26
N PRO A 563 -23.42 -14.16 11.31
CA PRO A 563 -23.99 -13.04 10.57
C PRO A 563 -23.49 -11.69 11.11
N MET A 564 -22.95 -10.89 10.19
CA MET A 564 -22.55 -9.51 10.48
C MET A 564 -23.77 -8.59 10.61
N SER A 565 -23.88 -7.89 11.73
CA SER A 565 -24.83 -6.78 11.89
C SER A 565 -24.15 -5.45 11.53
N TRP A 566 -24.87 -4.63 10.76
CA TRP A 566 -24.39 -3.34 10.24
C TRP A 566 -24.86 -2.14 11.07
N GLY A 567 -25.47 -2.38 12.23
CA GLY A 567 -25.84 -1.32 13.17
C GLY A 567 -24.61 -0.62 13.78
N GLU A 568 -24.74 0.67 14.07
CA GLU A 568 -23.65 1.49 14.65
C GLU A 568 -23.13 0.93 16.00
N ASN A 569 -23.98 0.23 16.75
CA ASN A 569 -23.62 -0.41 18.02
C ASN A 569 -23.34 -1.92 17.90
N ALA A 570 -23.51 -2.53 16.72
CA ALA A 570 -23.40 -3.99 16.57
C ALA A 570 -22.02 -4.53 16.98
N TRP A 571 -20.97 -3.78 16.68
CA TRP A 571 -19.59 -4.15 17.05
C TRP A 571 -19.36 -4.18 18.57
N LYS A 572 -20.21 -3.49 19.36
CA LYS A 572 -20.10 -3.53 20.83
C LYS A 572 -20.67 -4.82 21.40
N THR A 573 -21.59 -5.45 20.69
CA THR A 573 -22.37 -6.59 21.17
C THR A 573 -21.97 -7.91 20.51
N GLN A 574 -21.23 -7.87 19.41
CA GLN A 574 -20.73 -9.06 18.71
C GLN A 574 -19.49 -8.73 17.87
N TYR A 575 -18.61 -9.71 17.67
CA TYR A 575 -17.50 -9.59 16.75
C TYR A 575 -18.02 -9.56 15.31
N LEU A 576 -17.42 -8.70 14.48
CA LEU A 576 -17.85 -8.47 13.09
C LEU A 576 -16.75 -8.87 12.11
N GLY A 577 -16.06 -9.98 12.40
CA GLY A 577 -14.90 -10.43 11.64
C GLY A 577 -15.16 -10.62 10.14
N ALA A 578 -14.09 -10.83 9.40
CA ALA A 578 -14.13 -11.03 7.96
C ALA A 578 -13.98 -12.51 7.61
N PRO A 579 -15.01 -13.17 7.03
CA PRO A 579 -14.93 -14.57 6.62
C PRO A 579 -13.72 -14.90 5.73
N LEU A 580 -13.33 -13.98 4.84
CA LEU A 580 -12.14 -14.14 4.00
C LEU A 580 -10.85 -14.20 4.83
N ALA A 581 -10.75 -13.40 5.89
CA ALA A 581 -9.62 -13.43 6.80
C ALA A 581 -9.58 -14.72 7.62
N TRP A 582 -10.73 -15.19 8.10
CA TRP A 582 -10.81 -16.48 8.77
C TRP A 582 -10.41 -17.63 7.86
N TYR A 583 -10.83 -17.62 6.59
CA TYR A 583 -10.40 -18.60 5.61
C TYR A 583 -8.88 -18.56 5.39
N ALA A 584 -8.31 -17.37 5.12
CA ALA A 584 -6.88 -17.20 4.87
C ALA A 584 -6.00 -17.70 6.04
N GLU A 585 -6.48 -17.57 7.27
CA GLU A 585 -5.81 -18.02 8.49
C GLU A 585 -6.10 -19.51 8.80
N ALA A 586 -7.30 -20.01 8.51
CA ALA A 586 -7.70 -21.40 8.80
C ALA A 586 -6.96 -22.44 7.95
N VAL A 587 -6.54 -22.05 6.75
CA VAL A 587 -5.70 -22.87 5.86
C VAL A 587 -4.22 -22.86 6.25
N GLN A 588 -3.82 -22.03 7.22
CA GLN A 588 -2.44 -22.04 7.74
C GLN A 588 -2.20 -23.22 8.69
N PRO A 589 -0.93 -23.63 8.91
CA PRO A 589 -0.63 -24.68 9.87
C PRO A 589 -1.12 -24.33 11.27
N LYS A 590 -1.85 -25.25 11.90
CA LYS A 590 -2.43 -25.02 13.23
C LYS A 590 -1.39 -25.22 14.34
N PRO A 591 -1.55 -24.54 15.51
CA PRO A 591 -0.77 -24.87 16.70
C PRO A 591 -0.93 -26.35 17.07
N ALA A 592 0.15 -26.97 17.60
CA ALA A 592 0.07 -28.33 18.09
C ALA A 592 -0.94 -28.45 19.24
N GLY A 593 -1.84 -29.44 19.15
CA GLY A 593 -2.90 -29.64 20.15
C GLY A 593 -4.08 -28.66 20.06
N GLN A 594 -4.15 -27.83 19.02
CA GLN A 594 -5.29 -26.94 18.78
C GLN A 594 -6.57 -27.76 18.59
N GLU A 595 -7.57 -27.51 19.44
CA GLU A 595 -8.89 -28.10 19.33
C GLU A 595 -9.65 -27.55 18.11
N ILE A 596 -10.30 -28.45 17.36
CA ILE A 596 -11.15 -28.12 16.21
C ILE A 596 -12.61 -28.07 16.67
N VAL A 597 -13.16 -26.86 16.67
CA VAL A 597 -14.55 -26.59 17.06
C VAL A 597 -15.48 -26.61 15.85
N TYR A 598 -14.96 -26.17 14.70
CA TYR A 598 -15.73 -26.04 13.47
C TYR A 598 -15.09 -26.83 12.34
N GLU A 599 -15.91 -27.52 11.55
CA GLU A 599 -15.48 -28.31 10.42
C GLU A 599 -16.30 -27.94 9.18
N ILE A 600 -15.63 -27.49 8.12
CA ILE A 600 -16.22 -27.33 6.79
C ILE A 600 -15.93 -28.60 6.01
N ARG A 601 -16.98 -29.32 5.61
CA ARG A 601 -16.85 -30.62 4.93
C ARG A 601 -17.94 -30.86 3.89
N PRO A 602 -17.74 -31.78 2.92
CA PRO A 602 -18.80 -32.17 2.00
C PRO A 602 -20.02 -32.70 2.74
N ALA A 603 -21.22 -32.35 2.26
CA ALA A 603 -22.49 -32.83 2.78
C ALA A 603 -22.59 -34.34 2.51
N SER A 604 -22.31 -35.17 3.51
CA SER A 604 -22.24 -36.63 3.35
C SER A 604 -23.58 -37.34 3.61
N GLY A 605 -24.58 -36.63 4.15
CA GLY A 605 -25.84 -37.24 4.59
C GLY A 605 -25.70 -38.26 5.71
N ALA A 606 -24.48 -38.46 6.24
CA ALA A 606 -24.22 -39.33 7.38
C ALA A 606 -24.74 -38.68 8.66
N SER A 607 -25.21 -39.51 9.60
CA SER A 607 -25.63 -39.04 10.91
C SER A 607 -24.47 -38.30 11.59
N LEU A 608 -24.74 -37.07 12.04
CA LEU A 608 -23.81 -36.29 12.86
C LEU A 608 -23.41 -37.09 14.10
N SER A 609 -22.14 -37.00 14.51
CA SER A 609 -21.71 -37.59 15.77
C SER A 609 -22.41 -36.89 16.94
N GLU A 610 -22.55 -37.57 18.08
CA GLU A 610 -23.18 -36.99 19.28
C GLU A 610 -22.49 -35.66 19.66
N GLY A 611 -23.27 -34.59 19.78
CA GLY A 611 -22.77 -33.23 20.06
C GLY A 611 -22.50 -32.35 18.82
N GLN A 612 -22.48 -32.93 17.62
CA GLN A 612 -22.31 -32.16 16.38
C GLN A 612 -23.63 -31.53 15.90
N THR A 613 -23.55 -30.29 15.42
CA THR A 613 -24.70 -29.59 14.81
C THR A 613 -24.29 -28.93 13.50
N VAL A 614 -25.11 -29.09 12.45
CA VAL A 614 -24.96 -28.30 11.21
C VAL A 614 -25.37 -26.85 11.51
N LEU A 615 -24.44 -25.94 11.27
CA LEU A 615 -24.62 -24.50 11.49
C LEU A 615 -25.03 -23.77 10.21
N ALA A 616 -24.53 -24.22 9.06
CA ALA A 616 -24.84 -23.70 7.73
C ALA A 616 -24.59 -24.78 6.66
N SER A 617 -25.27 -24.67 5.52
CA SER A 617 -25.11 -25.56 4.37
C SER A 617 -25.15 -24.73 3.08
N GLN A 618 -24.19 -24.97 2.17
CA GLN A 618 -24.06 -24.23 0.92
C GLN A 618 -23.37 -25.11 -0.13
N ASP A 619 -23.92 -25.17 -1.34
CA ASP A 619 -23.30 -25.80 -2.53
C ASP A 619 -22.71 -27.20 -2.30
N GLY A 620 -23.41 -28.04 -1.52
CA GLY A 620 -22.97 -29.41 -1.21
C GLY A 620 -21.91 -29.52 -0.12
N TYR A 621 -21.64 -28.45 0.62
CA TYR A 621 -20.80 -28.42 1.83
C TYR A 621 -21.62 -27.99 3.05
N GLU A 622 -21.15 -28.38 4.23
CA GLU A 622 -21.74 -28.03 5.52
C GLU A 622 -20.66 -27.50 6.46
N LEU A 623 -21.02 -26.50 7.26
CA LEU A 623 -20.26 -26.08 8.43
C LEU A 623 -20.85 -26.75 9.66
N VAL A 624 -20.09 -27.64 10.27
CA VAL A 624 -20.49 -28.41 11.47
C VAL A 624 -19.77 -27.84 12.68
N GLY A 625 -20.53 -27.55 13.74
CA GLY A 625 -20.00 -27.19 15.06
C GLY A 625 -20.00 -28.39 16.00
N ASN A 626 -18.90 -28.60 16.72
CA ASN A 626 -18.73 -29.69 17.69
C ASN A 626 -19.14 -29.29 19.13
N ASP A 627 -19.32 -28.00 19.39
CA ASP A 627 -19.70 -27.46 20.71
C ASP A 627 -20.66 -26.28 20.55
N ALA A 628 -21.93 -26.50 20.92
CA ALA A 628 -22.98 -25.49 20.84
C ALA A 628 -22.78 -24.32 21.81
N ALA A 629 -22.18 -24.57 22.99
CA ALA A 629 -21.89 -23.53 23.97
C ALA A 629 -20.75 -22.63 23.48
N LYS A 630 -19.70 -23.23 22.91
CA LYS A 630 -18.60 -22.49 22.28
C LYS A 630 -19.08 -21.69 21.07
N TYR A 631 -19.94 -22.26 20.22
CA TYR A 631 -20.55 -21.53 19.12
C TYR A 631 -21.36 -20.31 19.60
N ALA A 632 -22.20 -20.47 20.62
CA ALA A 632 -22.94 -19.37 21.20
C ALA A 632 -22.01 -18.29 21.80
N ALA A 633 -20.90 -18.69 22.43
CA ALA A 633 -19.92 -17.78 22.98
C ALA A 633 -19.16 -17.00 21.89
N ASP A 634 -18.72 -17.67 20.82
CA ASP A 634 -18.01 -17.03 19.70
C ASP A 634 -18.92 -16.08 18.93
N ARG A 635 -20.14 -16.51 18.62
CA ARG A 635 -21.14 -15.70 17.90
C ARG A 635 -21.49 -14.42 18.66
N ASN A 636 -21.63 -14.51 19.97
CA ASN A 636 -22.00 -13.37 20.83
C ASN A 636 -20.78 -12.69 21.46
N ARG A 637 -19.58 -12.93 20.94
CA ARG A 637 -18.36 -12.37 21.53
C ARG A 637 -18.35 -10.85 21.41
N ALA A 638 -18.38 -10.18 22.54
CA ALA A 638 -18.47 -8.73 22.64
C ALA A 638 -17.21 -8.13 23.29
N GLY A 639 -17.11 -6.79 23.28
CA GLY A 639 -16.11 -6.07 24.09
C GLY A 639 -14.65 -6.25 23.63
N LEU A 640 -14.42 -6.63 22.37
CA LEU A 640 -13.07 -6.65 21.82
C LEU A 640 -12.47 -5.25 21.80
N GLU A 641 -11.18 -5.20 22.09
CA GLU A 641 -10.42 -3.96 22.14
C GLU A 641 -10.30 -3.33 20.74
N ARG A 642 -10.48 -2.01 20.66
CA ARG A 642 -10.35 -1.27 19.40
C ARG A 642 -9.00 -0.57 19.36
N THR A 643 -8.26 -0.79 18.29
CA THR A 643 -7.00 -0.06 18.03
C THR A 643 -7.25 1.26 17.33
N ILE A 644 -8.33 1.39 16.56
CA ILE A 644 -8.64 2.65 15.84
C ILE A 644 -8.93 3.77 16.84
N GLY A 645 -8.18 4.86 16.72
CA GLY A 645 -8.32 6.03 17.58
C GLY A 645 -9.63 6.78 17.37
N PRO A 646 -10.17 7.44 18.41
CA PRO A 646 -11.49 8.09 18.35
C PRO A 646 -11.55 9.23 17.33
N LEU A 647 -10.44 9.94 17.09
CA LEU A 647 -10.37 11.03 16.11
C LEU A 647 -10.46 10.55 14.66
N TYR A 648 -10.14 9.28 14.40
CA TYR A 648 -10.19 8.68 13.07
C TYR A 648 -11.43 7.84 12.82
N TYR A 649 -12.25 7.64 13.84
CA TYR A 649 -13.46 6.85 13.72
C TYR A 649 -14.49 7.55 12.82
N VAL A 650 -14.90 6.87 11.76
CA VAL A 650 -16.08 7.22 10.97
C VAL A 650 -17.20 6.26 11.31
N ARG A 651 -18.38 6.80 11.57
CA ARG A 651 -19.59 6.01 11.84
C ARG A 651 -19.88 5.09 10.66
N ARG A 652 -20.21 3.82 10.92
CA ARG A 652 -20.48 2.84 9.84
C ARG A 652 -21.68 3.26 9.00
N ALA A 653 -22.67 3.85 9.65
CA ALA A 653 -23.83 4.45 8.99
C ALA A 653 -23.44 5.47 7.90
N ALA A 654 -22.36 6.23 8.09
CA ALA A 654 -21.82 7.13 7.08
C ALA A 654 -21.03 6.34 6.02
N VAL A 655 -20.11 5.47 6.45
CA VAL A 655 -19.26 4.66 5.55
C VAL A 655 -20.07 3.81 4.56
N PHE A 656 -21.17 3.20 4.99
CA PHE A 656 -21.98 2.30 4.15
C PHE A 656 -23.27 2.93 3.64
N ALA A 657 -23.44 4.25 3.80
CA ALA A 657 -24.65 4.98 3.41
C ALA A 657 -25.98 4.38 3.93
N SER A 658 -25.91 3.63 5.04
CA SER A 658 -27.05 2.99 5.71
C SER A 658 -27.63 3.84 6.84
N GLY A 659 -27.11 5.05 7.04
CA GLY A 659 -27.47 5.96 8.12
C GLY A 659 -28.77 6.73 7.95
N SER A 660 -29.22 7.34 9.06
CA SER A 660 -30.38 8.24 9.09
C SER A 660 -30.24 9.37 8.06
N ARG A 661 -31.30 9.61 7.30
CA ARG A 661 -31.45 10.76 6.40
C ARG A 661 -31.84 12.05 7.15
N GLY A 662 -32.05 11.95 8.47
CA GLY A 662 -32.43 13.07 9.34
C GLY A 662 -31.24 13.82 9.96
N TRP A 663 -31.53 15.01 10.49
CA TRP A 663 -30.59 15.83 11.26
C TRP A 663 -30.07 15.09 12.52
N PRO A 664 -28.87 15.44 13.03
CA PRO A 664 -28.01 16.56 12.65
C PRO A 664 -26.95 16.26 11.58
N ARG A 665 -26.83 15.02 11.11
CA ARG A 665 -25.78 14.58 10.18
C ARG A 665 -26.34 13.67 9.09
N PRO A 666 -27.10 14.23 8.13
CA PRO A 666 -27.75 13.45 7.09
C PRO A 666 -26.73 12.85 6.11
N VAL A 667 -27.01 11.63 5.65
CA VAL A 667 -26.45 11.09 4.40
C VAL A 667 -27.38 11.55 3.27
N ILE A 668 -26.89 12.45 2.42
CA ILE A 668 -27.67 12.98 1.30
C ILE A 668 -27.53 12.03 0.12
N ASP A 669 -28.63 11.46 -0.33
CA ASP A 669 -28.72 10.66 -1.54
C ASP A 669 -29.13 11.57 -2.70
N LEU A 670 -28.19 11.94 -3.58
CA LEU A 670 -28.42 12.88 -4.67
C LEU A 670 -29.47 12.38 -5.69
N PHE A 671 -29.62 11.07 -5.86
CA PHE A 671 -30.62 10.48 -6.75
C PHE A 671 -31.93 10.11 -6.02
N GLY A 672 -31.92 10.09 -4.69
CA GLY A 672 -33.11 9.90 -3.86
C GLY A 672 -33.94 11.18 -3.66
N ILE A 673 -33.42 12.34 -4.05
CA ILE A 673 -34.10 13.64 -3.93
C ILE A 673 -35.31 13.74 -4.88
N GLU A 674 -35.32 13.05 -6.03
CA GLU A 674 -36.48 13.02 -6.94
C GLU A 674 -37.72 12.39 -6.28
N LYS A 675 -37.57 11.32 -5.50
CA LYS A 675 -38.71 10.71 -4.78
C LYS A 675 -39.24 11.56 -3.62
N ALA A 676 -38.47 12.54 -3.13
CA ALA A 676 -38.89 13.43 -2.05
C ALA A 676 -39.50 14.74 -2.57
N ILE A 677 -39.15 15.16 -3.79
CA ILE A 677 -39.74 16.34 -4.45
C ILE A 677 -41.08 16.00 -5.11
N ASP A 678 -41.30 14.74 -5.51
CA ASP A 678 -42.57 14.27 -6.08
C ASP A 678 -43.68 13.99 -5.03
N LEU A 679 -43.40 14.18 -3.74
CA LEU A 679 -44.39 14.07 -2.64
C LEU A 679 -44.97 15.42 -2.19
N LYS A 680 -44.71 16.52 -2.91
CA LYS A 680 -45.29 17.85 -2.65
C LYS A 680 -46.03 18.49 -3.82
N GLY A 681 -46.31 17.76 -4.90
CA GLY A 681 -47.04 18.33 -6.03
C GLY A 681 -47.69 17.32 -6.96
N THR A 682 -48.82 16.73 -6.53
CA THR A 682 -50.01 16.44 -7.37
C THR A 682 -51.12 15.82 -6.51
N THR A 683 -51.78 16.66 -5.71
CA THR A 683 -53.22 16.55 -5.51
C THR A 683 -53.84 17.85 -5.98
N LYS A 684 -54.22 17.89 -7.26
CA LYS A 684 -55.49 18.41 -7.76
C LYS A 684 -55.67 17.98 -9.21
#